data_AF-A0A2D5XPH1-F1
#
_entry.id   AF-A0A2D5XPH1-F1
#
_cell.length_a   1.000
_cell.length_b   1.000
_cell.length_c   1.000
_cell.angle_alpha   90.00
_cell.angle_beta   90.00
_cell.angle_gamma   90.00
#
_symmetry.space_group_name_H-M   'P 1'
#
loop_
_entity.id
_entity.type
_entity.pdbx_description
1 polymer ?
#
loop_
_entity_poly.entity_id
_entity_poly.type
_entity_poly.pdbx_seq_one_letter_code
_entity_poly.pdbx_strand_id
1 'polypeptide(L)'
;MKLWLGVPRKRFLLRRPAPQSQILHLFLPEDPPMKILHSLSVLSLAVLPSWAQQGDQPRALPAPGETASPATLADDPEANPAQINPGVRVDPGAFLNTRIEGWDVVMEREKQRPLFEQPSRRFRNGKRGEWESPDGDGALPTHSGDKSITNYWGDLRMPIGFDGQVDLIGVWLGKGSGQGSEADAVRLLGQAGGKTIATGAWTDLEEQMVFVALNAKGIDRLLIEARKADWSQAWYSLDDLTYVRAGRTVVIDFEDVPPGNLTGTGYAGLAWQRGEALKAHSPGPVSLLTRPQPQPLAPLVAPKPASPSPAAPVAPSVGIIDPPSVMQQFFCQELGGNPGASSIPPDTHGAVGPNHFVTVVNSNITYWSKTGSLIAGASLNSFFGASAGGDPRVVYDPQDNRWIVISTNFSNRIYLAVSLTDSPQGGWLKTSFNTSQGADANRWPDYPTLGVGARGVYMSALMIDNSTGSGTMTIWALDKAPMIASSPVLGTVTAFRNLGYTQANQPAVHWEDPGVAYIASTWGSNQILVRRVNPPLTAPTLQTASILTVASHSSPPDAPASGSSVPISTGDDRLQNAVYRGGSLFTCHTIGTNQNTAGIRWYEIGPSNGADIQRSTIRDTTGVFHYYYPSIAVNSVGDVVVGYSGSSASTFVSCFVSGRQDSDTQSDISDPLEYKTGTGSYQILDGSGRNRWGDYSGTTCDPGDDTFWTVQTFGRSGNLWRLRAAQLEYDSPLISNYCITTPNSVGTGALISATGTTSIGANDLTLLATGMPAGQFMLFFYSFGQGLTPVANGFLCVSAPLFRLGATSISGLGDSSWSFNVASPPQVSGQVSMGDTVFFQAWYRDPAAGGANSNFSDGLQTIWIP
;
A
#
# COMPACT_ATOMS: atom_id res chain seq x y z
N MET A 1 -53.12 -13.47 23.38
CA MET A 1 -52.82 -14.17 24.66
C MET A 1 -51.93 -13.23 25.50
N LYS A 2 -52.05 -13.00 26.82
CA LYS A 2 -52.30 -13.85 28.02
C LYS A 2 -51.16 -14.88 28.26
N LEU A 3 -50.53 -15.01 29.43
CA LEU A 3 -50.64 -14.33 30.75
C LEU A 3 -49.40 -14.72 31.65
N TRP A 4 -49.26 -14.16 32.87
CA TRP A 4 -48.25 -14.42 33.96
C TRP A 4 -46.81 -13.87 33.78
N LEU A 5 -45.95 -13.63 34.80
CA LEU A 5 -46.00 -13.01 36.16
C LEU A 5 -44.63 -13.23 36.88
N GLY A 6 -44.00 -12.36 37.70
CA GLY A 6 -44.08 -10.91 37.92
C GLY A 6 -43.80 -10.43 39.38
N VAL A 7 -43.03 -9.32 39.59
CA VAL A 7 -42.89 -8.49 40.84
C VAL A 7 -42.05 -9.13 42.01
N PRO A 8 -41.34 -8.40 42.93
CA PRO A 8 -41.31 -6.95 43.25
C PRO A 8 -39.93 -6.23 43.26
N ARG A 9 -40.00 -4.88 43.43
CA ARG A 9 -38.87 -3.98 43.77
C ARG A 9 -38.54 -4.00 45.28
N LYS A 10 -37.31 -3.58 45.64
CA LYS A 10 -37.04 -2.85 46.91
C LYS A 10 -36.31 -1.52 46.61
N ARG A 11 -36.51 -0.53 47.49
CA ARG A 11 -35.91 0.81 47.44
C ARG A 11 -34.69 0.91 48.37
N PHE A 12 -33.79 1.84 48.08
CA PHE A 12 -33.17 2.68 49.11
C PHE A 12 -33.19 4.16 48.66
N LEU A 13 -33.08 5.09 49.61
CA LEU A 13 -33.34 6.52 49.37
C LEU A 13 -32.07 7.38 49.39
N LEU A 14 -31.99 8.29 48.40
CA LEU A 14 -31.72 9.73 48.52
C LEU A 14 -30.89 10.24 49.72
N ARG A 15 -29.80 10.97 49.42
CA ARG A 15 -29.75 12.46 49.53
C ARG A 15 -28.42 13.08 49.04
N ARG A 16 -28.50 14.19 48.29
CA ARG A 16 -27.60 15.36 48.36
C ARG A 16 -28.40 16.50 49.05
N PRO A 17 -27.77 17.52 49.68
CA PRO A 17 -27.38 18.74 48.94
C PRO A 17 -26.08 19.41 49.45
N ALA A 18 -25.69 20.52 48.79
CA ALA A 18 -24.75 21.55 49.25
C ALA A 18 -25.56 22.77 49.81
N PRO A 19 -25.07 24.03 50.03
CA PRO A 19 -23.75 24.64 49.76
C PRO A 19 -23.22 25.67 50.84
N GLN A 20 -22.15 26.44 50.50
CA GLN A 20 -21.77 27.80 51.04
C GLN A 20 -21.33 27.92 52.54
N SER A 21 -20.56 28.92 53.02
CA SER A 21 -19.62 29.91 52.40
C SER A 21 -18.85 30.77 53.44
N GLN A 22 -17.55 31.08 53.20
CA GLN A 22 -16.74 32.20 53.77
C GLN A 22 -16.55 32.21 55.33
N ILE A 23 -15.74 33.05 56.04
CA ILE A 23 -15.42 34.50 55.97
C ILE A 23 -14.06 34.87 56.68
N LEU A 24 -13.23 35.74 56.05
CA LEU A 24 -12.30 36.77 56.60
C LEU A 24 -11.08 36.39 57.53
N HIS A 25 -10.07 37.25 57.80
CA HIS A 25 -9.98 38.74 57.64
C HIS A 25 -8.54 39.34 57.44
N LEU A 26 -8.49 40.52 56.77
CA LEU A 26 -7.41 41.56 56.74
C LEU A 26 -6.15 41.27 55.87
N PHE A 27 -5.32 42.24 55.42
CA PHE A 27 -5.33 43.73 55.53
C PHE A 27 -4.75 44.43 54.25
N LEU A 28 -4.54 45.77 54.31
CA LEU A 28 -4.18 46.75 53.24
C LEU A 28 -3.56 48.03 53.93
N PRO A 29 -3.19 49.17 53.28
CA PRO A 29 -3.33 49.68 51.87
C PRO A 29 -1.95 50.09 51.23
N GLU A 30 -1.67 51.02 50.29
CA GLU A 30 -2.28 52.24 49.66
C GLU A 30 -1.98 52.38 48.13
N ASP A 31 -2.15 53.58 47.51
CA ASP A 31 -2.25 53.93 46.06
C ASP A 31 -1.90 55.47 45.90
N PRO A 32 -2.15 56.28 44.81
CA PRO A 32 -2.46 56.03 43.39
C PRO A 32 -1.54 56.68 42.26
N PRO A 33 -1.79 57.84 41.56
CA PRO A 33 -1.73 57.84 40.06
C PRO A 33 -1.12 59.06 39.29
N MET A 34 -1.03 58.94 37.93
CA MET A 34 -1.12 59.95 36.80
C MET A 34 -0.09 59.71 35.66
N LYS A 35 -0.39 59.63 34.34
CA LYS A 35 -1.00 60.55 33.31
C LYS A 35 -0.04 61.58 32.66
N ILE A 36 0.13 61.53 31.31
CA ILE A 36 0.05 62.63 30.28
C ILE A 36 0.72 62.23 28.92
N LEU A 37 0.39 62.93 27.81
CA LEU A 37 0.79 62.67 26.41
C LEU A 37 1.97 63.56 25.92
N HIS A 38 2.54 63.23 24.75
CA HIS A 38 2.89 64.19 23.68
C HIS A 38 3.09 63.45 22.32
N SER A 39 3.33 64.17 21.21
CA SER A 39 3.22 63.64 19.82
C SER A 39 3.89 64.54 18.75
N LEU A 40 3.89 64.08 17.47
CA LEU A 40 4.30 64.78 16.21
C LEU A 40 5.84 64.84 16.01
N SER A 41 6.53 64.44 14.92
CA SER A 41 6.32 64.21 13.47
C SER A 41 7.17 65.15 12.59
N VAL A 42 7.78 64.63 11.51
CA VAL A 42 7.84 65.11 10.10
C VAL A 42 9.04 64.41 9.40
N LEU A 43 8.84 63.50 8.42
CA LEU A 43 8.81 63.70 6.94
C LEU A 43 10.16 64.22 6.35
N SER A 44 10.78 63.65 5.29
CA SER A 44 10.20 63.39 3.95
C SER A 44 11.05 62.48 3.00
N LEU A 45 10.38 61.81 2.05
CA LEU A 45 10.67 61.51 0.60
C LEU A 45 12.13 61.28 0.06
N ALA A 46 12.41 60.53 -1.05
CA ALA A 46 11.70 59.49 -1.86
C ALA A 46 12.60 58.97 -3.04
N VAL A 47 12.05 58.09 -3.91
CA VAL A 47 12.42 57.77 -5.34
C VAL A 47 13.32 56.52 -5.64
N LEU A 48 13.01 55.86 -6.77
CA LEU A 48 13.57 54.65 -7.46
C LEU A 48 13.96 55.06 -8.93
N PRO A 49 14.63 54.28 -9.86
CA PRO A 49 14.60 52.80 -10.04
C PRO A 49 15.81 52.10 -10.77
N SER A 50 15.57 50.82 -11.21
CA SER A 50 15.98 50.14 -12.48
C SER A 50 17.40 49.55 -12.80
N TRP A 51 17.43 48.19 -12.88
CA TRP A 51 17.82 47.30 -14.03
C TRP A 51 19.30 46.96 -14.46
N ALA A 52 19.59 45.63 -14.46
CA ALA A 52 20.12 44.76 -15.57
C ALA A 52 21.63 44.33 -15.77
N GLN A 53 21.82 42.98 -15.83
CA GLN A 53 22.65 42.10 -16.74
C GLN A 53 24.21 41.87 -16.68
N GLN A 54 24.59 40.56 -16.64
CA GLN A 54 25.71 39.79 -17.30
C GLN A 54 27.21 40.17 -17.07
N GLY A 55 28.26 39.29 -17.14
CA GLY A 55 28.38 37.82 -17.29
C GLY A 55 29.87 37.27 -17.39
N ASP A 56 30.09 35.97 -17.08
CA ASP A 56 31.20 34.98 -17.37
C ASP A 56 32.76 35.24 -17.37
N GLN A 57 33.50 34.47 -16.50
CA GLN A 57 34.65 33.49 -16.70
C GLN A 57 35.91 33.81 -17.60
N PRO A 58 37.07 33.04 -17.63
CA PRO A 58 37.45 31.71 -17.04
C PRO A 58 38.91 31.45 -16.47
N ARG A 59 39.05 30.31 -15.72
CA ARG A 59 40.18 29.32 -15.47
C ARG A 59 41.71 29.55 -15.73
N ALA A 60 42.54 28.94 -14.85
CA ALA A 60 43.81 28.19 -15.16
C ALA A 60 44.30 27.25 -14.00
N LEU A 61 45.17 26.24 -14.27
CA LEU A 61 45.83 25.30 -13.30
C LEU A 61 47.12 24.63 -13.89
N PRO A 62 48.09 24.18 -13.06
CA PRO A 62 48.79 22.89 -13.24
C PRO A 62 49.20 22.12 -11.94
N ALA A 63 49.81 20.93 -12.08
CA ALA A 63 50.29 19.97 -11.03
C ALA A 63 51.81 19.62 -11.25
N PRO A 64 52.47 18.51 -10.80
CA PRO A 64 52.17 17.39 -9.85
C PRO A 64 53.33 17.01 -8.87
N GLY A 65 53.25 15.89 -8.10
CA GLY A 65 54.35 15.36 -7.24
C GLY A 65 54.07 14.00 -6.55
N GLU A 66 55.11 13.28 -6.06
CA GLU A 66 55.09 11.81 -5.80
C GLU A 66 55.12 11.30 -4.33
N THR A 67 54.35 10.21 -4.07
CA THR A 67 54.63 9.01 -3.22
C THR A 67 54.79 9.03 -1.67
N ALA A 68 54.27 7.92 -1.10
CA ALA A 68 54.70 7.17 0.11
C ALA A 68 54.06 7.46 1.50
N SER A 69 53.60 6.36 2.13
CA SER A 69 53.14 6.21 3.53
C SER A 69 54.32 5.78 4.43
N PRO A 70 54.24 5.73 5.80
CA PRO A 70 53.03 5.64 6.64
C PRO A 70 52.94 6.58 7.86
N ALA A 71 51.76 6.59 8.52
CA ALA A 71 51.42 6.91 9.94
C ALA A 71 52.25 8.00 10.69
N THR A 72 51.65 8.98 11.38
CA THR A 72 50.48 8.91 12.29
C THR A 72 49.61 10.19 12.29
N LEU A 73 48.46 10.16 12.98
CA LEU A 73 47.62 11.34 13.27
C LEU A 73 48.24 12.25 14.34
N ALA A 74 48.43 13.55 14.04
CA ALA A 74 48.29 14.71 14.94
C ALA A 74 48.54 16.04 14.18
N ASP A 75 47.83 17.10 14.61
CA ASP A 75 48.14 18.54 14.56
C ASP A 75 48.60 19.26 13.26
N ASP A 76 47.68 20.03 12.66
CA ASP A 76 47.88 21.45 12.25
C ASP A 76 46.47 22.11 12.02
N PRO A 77 46.26 23.44 12.16
CA PRO A 77 45.20 23.88 13.09
C PRO A 77 44.29 25.02 12.57
N GLU A 78 43.34 24.73 11.68
CA GLU A 78 42.22 25.63 11.35
C GLU A 78 40.85 24.99 11.66
N ALA A 79 40.69 24.51 12.90
CA ALA A 79 39.41 24.08 13.46
C ALA A 79 39.29 24.55 14.92
N ASN A 80 39.01 25.85 15.12
CA ASN A 80 38.60 26.37 16.42
C ASN A 80 37.14 25.94 16.70
N PRO A 81 36.85 25.10 17.72
CA PRO A 81 35.48 24.62 17.97
C PRO A 81 34.51 25.74 18.38
N ALA A 82 35.02 26.85 18.93
CA ALA A 82 34.22 27.89 19.57
C ALA A 82 33.63 28.93 18.57
N GLN A 83 32.91 28.49 17.53
CA GLN A 83 32.11 29.43 16.70
C GLN A 83 30.88 28.85 15.97
N ILE A 84 30.07 28.01 16.63
CA ILE A 84 28.72 27.69 16.15
C ILE A 84 27.84 28.94 16.21
N ASN A 85 27.39 29.44 15.05
CA ASN A 85 26.46 30.57 14.94
C ASN A 85 25.00 30.05 14.91
N PRO A 86 24.19 30.24 15.96
CA PRO A 86 22.80 29.78 15.96
C PRO A 86 21.95 30.60 14.99
N GLY A 87 21.31 29.94 14.01
CA GLY A 87 20.29 30.53 13.14
C GLY A 87 20.57 30.58 11.65
N VAL A 88 21.66 29.97 11.14
CA VAL A 88 21.89 29.87 9.70
C VAL A 88 20.88 28.91 9.06
N ARG A 89 19.91 29.45 8.30
CA ARG A 89 19.11 28.64 7.37
C ARG A 89 20.01 28.18 6.21
N VAL A 90 20.09 26.87 5.99
CA VAL A 90 20.61 26.33 4.73
C VAL A 90 19.67 26.75 3.59
N ASP A 91 20.24 27.23 2.49
CA ASP A 91 19.50 27.68 1.31
C ASP A 91 18.80 26.48 0.63
N PRO A 92 17.47 26.52 0.39
CA PRO A 92 16.77 25.52 -0.42
C PRO A 92 17.37 25.29 -1.83
N GLY A 93 18.11 26.27 -2.37
CA GLY A 93 18.87 26.14 -3.62
C GLY A 93 20.10 25.22 -3.56
N ALA A 94 20.51 24.75 -2.37
CA ALA A 94 21.71 23.94 -2.19
C ALA A 94 21.61 22.50 -2.77
N PHE A 95 20.40 22.02 -3.07
CA PHE A 95 20.16 20.67 -3.62
C PHE A 95 20.01 20.64 -5.15
N LEU A 96 20.85 21.42 -5.86
CA LEU A 96 20.99 21.31 -7.31
C LEU A 96 22.17 20.37 -7.64
N ASN A 97 21.86 19.28 -8.35
CA ASN A 97 22.74 18.19 -8.81
C ASN A 97 22.96 16.99 -7.86
N THR A 98 21.90 16.26 -7.52
CA THR A 98 21.98 14.79 -7.42
C THR A 98 21.48 14.15 -8.71
N ARG A 99 22.20 13.16 -9.24
CA ARG A 99 21.72 12.32 -10.34
C ARG A 99 20.81 11.22 -9.79
N ILE A 100 19.78 10.88 -10.57
CA ILE A 100 19.01 9.65 -10.36
C ILE A 100 19.94 8.46 -10.67
N GLU A 101 20.15 7.56 -9.70
CA GLU A 101 20.61 6.20 -10.01
C GLU A 101 19.46 5.41 -10.63
N GLY A 102 19.76 4.61 -11.65
CA GLY A 102 18.79 3.71 -12.27
C GLY A 102 18.25 2.70 -11.25
N TRP A 103 16.95 2.45 -11.28
CA TRP A 103 16.30 1.45 -10.42
C TRP A 103 16.87 0.04 -10.65
N ASP A 104 17.26 -0.22 -11.91
CA ASP A 104 18.09 -1.33 -12.38
C ASP A 104 19.37 -1.56 -11.52
N VAL A 105 20.11 -0.51 -11.17
CA VAL A 105 21.33 -0.61 -10.33
C VAL A 105 20.99 -0.99 -8.89
N VAL A 106 19.82 -0.59 -8.40
CA VAL A 106 19.32 -0.93 -7.05
C VAL A 106 18.87 -2.40 -7.00
N MET A 107 18.18 -2.88 -8.03
CA MET A 107 17.57 -4.21 -8.07
C MET A 107 18.59 -5.36 -8.17
N GLU A 108 19.64 -5.23 -8.99
CA GLU A 108 20.72 -6.24 -9.09
C GLU A 108 21.49 -6.43 -7.77
N ARG A 109 21.42 -5.44 -6.87
CA ARG A 109 22.06 -5.50 -5.55
C ARG A 109 21.23 -6.36 -4.58
N GLU A 110 19.90 -6.23 -4.58
CA GLU A 110 19.00 -7.00 -3.72
C GLU A 110 18.90 -8.49 -4.13
N LYS A 111 18.94 -8.82 -5.43
CA LYS A 111 18.85 -10.20 -5.97
C LYS A 111 19.89 -11.21 -5.43
N GLN A 112 20.87 -10.80 -4.61
CA GLN A 112 21.96 -11.65 -4.11
C GLN A 112 21.96 -11.93 -2.58
N ARG A 113 20.85 -11.71 -1.86
CA ARG A 113 20.71 -12.12 -0.44
C ARG A 113 19.97 -13.47 -0.30
N PRO A 114 20.58 -14.53 0.25
CA PRO A 114 19.90 -15.81 0.47
C PRO A 114 18.96 -15.77 1.69
N LEU A 115 17.89 -16.57 1.61
CA LEU A 115 16.86 -16.73 2.64
C LEU A 115 17.37 -17.51 3.87
N PHE A 116 16.90 -17.19 5.10
CA PHE A 116 16.29 -18.15 6.06
C PHE A 116 15.84 -17.52 7.40
N GLU A 117 14.65 -17.96 7.87
CA GLU A 117 14.17 -17.98 9.28
C GLU A 117 13.98 -16.68 10.10
N GLN A 118 12.78 -16.54 10.66
CA GLN A 118 12.57 -16.23 12.09
C GLN A 118 12.41 -17.57 12.88
N PRO A 119 12.34 -17.63 14.23
CA PRO A 119 12.47 -16.57 15.24
C PRO A 119 13.46 -16.89 16.41
N SER A 120 13.74 -15.92 17.28
CA SER A 120 13.95 -16.20 18.72
C SER A 120 13.58 -14.97 19.58
N ARG A 121 13.56 -15.11 20.92
CA ARG A 121 13.04 -14.09 21.87
C ARG A 121 14.11 -13.68 22.90
N ARG A 122 14.28 -12.37 23.15
CA ARG A 122 14.40 -11.74 24.50
C ARG A 122 14.60 -10.20 24.39
N PHE A 123 13.49 -9.46 24.38
CA PHE A 123 13.47 -7.99 24.45
C PHE A 123 13.09 -7.52 25.86
N ARG A 124 13.65 -6.41 26.35
CA ARG A 124 13.13 -5.74 27.56
C ARG A 124 11.78 -5.13 27.20
N ASN A 125 10.71 -5.57 27.85
CA ASN A 125 9.34 -5.10 27.65
C ASN A 125 8.85 -5.12 26.17
N GLY A 126 9.42 -5.97 25.31
CA GLY A 126 9.04 -6.09 23.90
C GLY A 126 9.54 -4.97 22.98
N LYS A 127 10.31 -4.00 23.49
CA LYS A 127 10.90 -2.92 22.67
C LYS A 127 12.21 -3.36 22.01
N ARG A 128 12.45 -2.87 20.79
CA ARG A 128 13.75 -2.95 20.10
C ARG A 128 14.62 -1.76 20.50
N GLY A 129 15.90 -1.85 20.16
CA GLY A 129 16.86 -0.75 20.29
C GLY A 129 16.39 0.53 19.62
N GLU A 130 16.60 1.65 20.27
CA GLU A 130 16.30 3.00 19.78
C GLU A 130 17.54 3.88 20.04
N TRP A 131 17.96 4.67 19.05
CA TRP A 131 18.94 5.73 19.25
C TRP A 131 18.29 6.88 20.01
N GLU A 132 18.86 7.29 21.13
CA GLU A 132 18.30 8.30 22.02
C GLU A 132 19.40 9.21 22.57
N SER A 133 19.14 10.52 22.64
CA SER A 133 19.92 11.47 23.45
C SER A 133 19.22 11.58 24.82
N PRO A 134 19.86 11.15 25.92
CA PRO A 134 19.18 11.00 27.20
C PRO A 134 18.90 12.33 27.92
N ASP A 135 17.78 12.40 28.65
CA ASP A 135 17.42 13.52 29.54
C ASP A 135 18.27 13.55 30.84
N GLY A 136 19.55 13.90 30.71
CA GLY A 136 20.43 14.36 31.80
C GLY A 136 21.08 13.30 32.71
N ASP A 137 22.22 13.67 33.30
CA ASP A 137 23.00 13.08 34.41
C ASP A 137 23.25 11.55 34.45
N GLY A 138 22.81 10.80 33.44
CA GLY A 138 23.43 9.52 33.09
C GLY A 138 24.82 9.81 32.54
N ALA A 139 25.85 9.61 33.38
CA ALA A 139 27.26 9.78 33.01
C ALA A 139 27.69 8.74 31.96
N LEU A 140 27.31 9.00 30.70
CA LEU A 140 27.84 8.32 29.54
C LEU A 140 29.26 8.84 29.26
N PRO A 141 30.19 7.98 28.82
CA PRO A 141 31.43 8.45 28.22
C PRO A 141 31.11 9.32 27.00
N THR A 142 31.79 10.47 26.92
CA THR A 142 31.91 11.32 25.73
C THR A 142 33.38 11.31 25.29
N HIS A 143 33.65 11.71 24.04
CA HIS A 143 35.00 11.97 23.55
C HIS A 143 35.24 13.49 23.46
N SER A 144 34.25 14.23 22.95
CA SER A 144 34.17 15.68 23.09
C SER A 144 32.82 16.09 23.68
N GLY A 145 32.71 17.35 24.13
CA GLY A 145 31.47 17.87 24.73
C GLY A 145 31.02 17.21 26.04
N ASP A 146 29.76 17.50 26.40
CA ASP A 146 29.05 17.13 27.62
C ASP A 146 28.00 16.01 27.39
N LYS A 147 27.77 15.57 26.14
CA LYS A 147 26.74 14.59 25.72
C LYS A 147 27.25 13.55 24.73
N SER A 148 26.68 12.35 24.81
CA SER A 148 26.74 11.35 23.76
C SER A 148 25.39 10.65 23.60
N ILE A 149 25.13 10.08 22.43
CA ILE A 149 23.87 9.35 22.16
C ILE A 149 24.02 7.87 22.53
N THR A 150 22.93 7.21 22.92
CA THR A 150 22.96 5.82 23.42
C THR A 150 22.04 4.89 22.63
N ASN A 151 22.38 3.60 22.57
CA ASN A 151 21.49 2.56 22.05
C ASN A 151 20.47 2.13 23.11
N TYR A 152 19.52 3.00 23.42
CA TYR A 152 18.46 2.75 24.39
C TYR A 152 17.70 1.43 24.09
N TRP A 153 17.33 0.70 25.14
CA TRP A 153 16.92 -0.73 25.12
C TRP A 153 18.00 -1.77 24.79
N GLY A 154 19.18 -1.37 24.30
CA GLY A 154 20.39 -2.21 24.27
C GLY A 154 20.42 -3.33 23.23
N ASP A 155 19.74 -3.20 22.09
CA ASP A 155 19.83 -4.21 21.01
C ASP A 155 21.27 -4.29 20.46
N LEU A 156 21.73 -5.52 20.23
CA LEU A 156 23.10 -5.83 19.83
C LEU A 156 23.48 -5.42 18.40
N ARG A 157 22.56 -4.85 17.61
CA ARG A 157 22.88 -4.19 16.34
C ARG A 157 22.05 -2.93 16.17
N MET A 158 22.72 -1.83 15.82
CA MET A 158 22.09 -0.53 15.63
C MET A 158 22.53 0.08 14.29
N PRO A 159 21.62 0.34 13.33
CA PRO A 159 21.98 0.93 12.05
C PRO A 159 21.86 2.47 12.04
N ILE A 160 22.67 3.10 11.20
CA ILE A 160 22.66 4.52 10.87
C ILE A 160 22.86 4.62 9.34
N GLY A 161 21.87 5.12 8.62
CA GLY A 161 21.95 5.33 7.17
C GLY A 161 22.51 6.71 6.83
N PHE A 162 23.27 6.81 5.75
CA PHE A 162 23.76 8.07 5.19
C PHE A 162 22.90 8.50 4.00
N ASP A 163 22.76 9.82 3.81
CA ASP A 163 22.17 10.43 2.61
C ASP A 163 23.14 10.27 1.41
N GLY A 164 23.13 9.07 0.82
CA GLY A 164 24.08 8.66 -0.21
C GLY A 164 25.43 8.18 0.36
N GLN A 165 26.35 7.83 -0.54
CA GLN A 165 27.61 7.19 -0.17
C GLN A 165 28.63 8.14 0.47
N VAL A 166 29.31 7.64 1.52
CA VAL A 166 30.37 8.33 2.27
C VAL A 166 31.57 7.42 2.52
N ASP A 167 32.74 8.01 2.73
CA ASP A 167 33.90 7.28 3.24
C ASP A 167 33.95 7.39 4.77
N LEU A 168 33.47 6.38 5.50
CA LEU A 168 33.48 6.38 6.96
C LEU A 168 34.90 6.15 7.49
N ILE A 169 35.42 7.12 8.25
CA ILE A 169 36.71 7.01 8.94
C ILE A 169 36.50 6.17 10.20
N GLY A 170 35.58 6.59 11.08
CA GLY A 170 35.25 5.89 12.31
C GLY A 170 34.27 6.66 13.19
N VAL A 171 34.12 6.23 14.44
CA VAL A 171 33.25 6.85 15.44
C VAL A 171 33.79 6.53 16.84
N TRP A 172 33.60 7.43 17.81
CA TRP A 172 33.96 7.18 19.19
C TRP A 172 32.84 6.42 19.91
N LEU A 173 33.21 5.35 20.61
CA LEU A 173 32.26 4.47 21.31
C LEU A 173 32.76 4.20 22.73
N GLY A 174 31.84 4.17 23.70
CA GLY A 174 32.14 3.90 25.12
C GLY A 174 31.07 3.02 25.78
N LYS A 175 31.35 2.51 26.98
CA LYS A 175 30.33 1.75 27.74
C LYS A 175 29.16 2.64 28.13
N GLY A 176 27.94 2.23 27.76
CA GLY A 176 26.72 2.95 28.11
C GLY A 176 26.35 2.70 29.57
N SER A 177 25.79 3.71 30.24
CA SER A 177 25.47 3.64 31.67
C SER A 177 24.25 2.74 31.93
N GLY A 178 24.45 1.53 32.48
CA GLY A 178 23.33 0.65 32.83
C GLY A 178 23.74 -0.65 33.51
N GLN A 179 23.79 -0.64 34.85
CA GLN A 179 24.28 -1.72 35.73
C GLN A 179 24.21 -3.15 35.15
N GLY A 180 25.38 -3.69 34.81
CA GLY A 180 25.56 -5.07 34.35
C GLY A 180 25.06 -5.34 32.94
N SER A 181 24.51 -4.35 32.24
CA SER A 181 23.98 -4.41 30.87
C SER A 181 24.87 -3.68 29.84
N GLU A 182 26.06 -3.27 30.25
CA GLU A 182 27.04 -2.57 29.41
C GLU A 182 27.59 -3.48 28.31
N ALA A 183 28.04 -2.92 27.18
CA ALA A 183 28.72 -3.69 26.13
C ALA A 183 30.16 -4.07 26.54
N ASP A 184 30.57 -5.30 26.22
CA ASP A 184 31.96 -5.73 26.41
C ASP A 184 32.84 -5.32 25.23
N ALA A 185 32.29 -5.37 24.00
CA ALA A 185 32.97 -5.01 22.76
C ALA A 185 32.00 -4.58 21.66
N VAL A 186 32.52 -3.90 20.65
CA VAL A 186 31.79 -3.49 19.44
C VAL A 186 32.61 -3.70 18.18
N ARG A 187 31.95 -3.75 17.03
CA ARG A 187 32.57 -3.59 15.70
C ARG A 187 31.67 -2.83 14.74
N LEU A 188 32.29 -2.17 13.77
CA LEU A 188 31.60 -1.43 12.72
C LEU A 188 31.46 -2.30 11.46
N LEU A 189 30.29 -2.25 10.83
CA LEU A 189 29.98 -2.94 9.58
C LEU A 189 29.55 -1.87 8.56
N GLY A 190 30.39 -1.61 7.58
CA GLY A 190 30.11 -0.66 6.50
C GLY A 190 29.34 -1.35 5.39
N GLN A 191 28.17 -0.82 5.03
CA GLN A 191 27.29 -1.40 4.02
C GLN A 191 27.08 -0.44 2.85
N ALA A 192 26.99 -1.00 1.64
CA ALA A 192 26.52 -0.33 0.44
C ALA A 192 25.38 -1.17 -0.16
N GLY A 193 24.30 -0.50 -0.55
CA GLY A 193 22.91 -0.89 -0.25
C GLY A 193 22.67 -2.37 0.03
N GLY A 194 22.48 -2.71 1.31
CA GLY A 194 22.14 -4.06 1.74
C GLY A 194 23.30 -5.07 1.79
N LYS A 195 24.46 -4.80 1.18
CA LYS A 195 25.65 -5.66 1.28
C LYS A 195 26.67 -5.04 2.23
N THR A 196 27.14 -5.80 3.22
CA THR A 196 28.31 -5.41 4.02
C THR A 196 29.55 -5.49 3.14
N ILE A 197 30.16 -4.33 2.86
CA ILE A 197 31.38 -4.19 2.04
C ILE A 197 32.65 -4.00 2.88
N ALA A 198 32.51 -3.63 4.15
CA ALA A 198 33.60 -3.54 5.10
C ALA A 198 33.19 -4.06 6.48
N THR A 199 34.13 -4.65 7.22
CA THR A 199 33.91 -5.17 8.58
C THR A 199 35.14 -4.85 9.42
N GLY A 200 34.94 -4.07 10.48
CA GLY A 200 36.00 -3.73 11.43
C GLY A 200 36.35 -4.92 12.33
N ALA A 201 37.49 -4.80 13.00
CA ALA A 201 37.83 -5.68 14.11
C ALA A 201 36.82 -5.51 15.26
N TRP A 202 36.76 -6.50 16.15
CA TRP A 202 36.15 -6.30 17.46
C TRP A 202 37.09 -5.45 18.31
N THR A 203 36.62 -4.27 18.72
CA THR A 203 37.27 -3.42 19.72
C THR A 203 36.54 -3.62 21.03
N ASP A 204 37.25 -4.07 22.06
CA ASP A 204 36.72 -4.13 23.42
C ASP A 204 36.50 -2.71 23.94
N LEU A 205 35.40 -2.47 24.67
CA LEU A 205 35.06 -1.15 25.19
C LEU A 205 35.54 -0.98 26.64
N GLU A 206 35.78 0.27 27.03
CA GLU A 206 36.18 0.67 28.38
C GLU A 206 35.25 1.79 28.94
N GLU A 207 35.53 2.28 30.14
CA GLU A 207 34.82 3.42 30.76
C GLU A 207 35.23 4.78 30.15
N GLN A 208 36.25 4.79 29.30
CA GLN A 208 36.60 5.92 28.44
C GLN A 208 36.19 5.58 27.00
N MET A 209 35.85 6.60 26.21
CA MET A 209 35.57 6.39 24.80
C MET A 209 36.83 5.98 24.03
N VAL A 210 36.66 5.04 23.11
CA VAL A 210 37.70 4.57 22.19
C VAL A 210 37.26 4.79 20.75
N PHE A 211 38.18 5.29 19.91
CA PHE A 211 37.89 5.49 18.50
C PHE A 211 37.87 4.14 17.77
N VAL A 212 36.70 3.75 17.29
CA VAL A 212 36.55 2.55 16.48
C VAL A 212 36.64 2.98 15.01
N ALA A 213 37.80 2.76 14.41
CA ALA A 213 38.03 3.04 13.00
C ALA A 213 37.43 1.94 12.11
N LEU A 214 36.91 2.32 10.96
CA LEU A 214 36.55 1.40 9.86
C LEU A 214 37.30 1.74 8.56
N ASN A 215 37.54 3.02 8.28
CA ASN A 215 38.20 3.51 7.06
C ASN A 215 37.62 2.94 5.75
N ALA A 216 36.29 2.75 5.71
CA ALA A 216 35.58 2.13 4.60
C ALA A 216 35.03 3.17 3.62
N LYS A 217 35.32 2.97 2.33
CA LYS A 217 34.89 3.87 1.26
C LYS A 217 33.52 3.51 0.71
N GLY A 218 32.76 4.52 0.30
CA GLY A 218 31.51 4.36 -0.43
C GLY A 218 30.37 3.65 0.32
N ILE A 219 30.28 3.75 1.64
CA ILE A 219 29.18 3.15 2.42
C ILE A 219 27.94 4.05 2.40
N ASP A 220 26.73 3.48 2.30
CA ASP A 220 25.45 4.18 2.50
C ASP A 220 24.78 3.83 3.84
N ARG A 221 25.33 2.89 4.61
CA ARG A 221 24.89 2.59 5.98
C ARG A 221 26.04 2.08 6.85
N LEU A 222 26.13 2.63 8.05
CA LEU A 222 26.88 2.04 9.16
C LEU A 222 25.94 1.14 9.96
N LEU A 223 26.38 -0.07 10.28
CA LEU A 223 25.74 -0.94 11.25
C LEU A 223 26.75 -1.22 12.38
N ILE A 224 26.43 -0.80 13.60
CA ILE A 224 27.27 -1.06 14.78
C ILE A 224 26.77 -2.34 15.43
N GLU A 225 27.64 -3.33 15.57
CA GLU A 225 27.33 -4.62 16.20
C GLU A 225 28.07 -4.74 17.53
N ALA A 226 27.33 -4.97 18.61
CA ALA A 226 27.83 -5.10 19.96
C ALA A 226 27.86 -6.54 20.44
N ARG A 227 28.81 -6.83 21.34
CA ARG A 227 29.01 -8.13 21.99
C ARG A 227 28.93 -7.94 23.49
N LYS A 228 28.24 -8.88 24.14
CA LYS A 228 28.22 -9.07 25.58
C LYS A 228 28.30 -10.56 25.89
N ALA A 229 29.01 -10.95 26.95
CA ALA A 229 29.35 -12.35 27.24
C ALA A 229 28.14 -13.29 27.37
N ASP A 230 26.99 -12.78 27.82
CA ASP A 230 25.74 -13.53 27.98
C ASP A 230 24.77 -13.41 26.78
N TRP A 231 25.16 -12.65 25.74
CA TRP A 231 24.34 -12.31 24.57
C TRP A 231 22.98 -11.70 24.91
N SER A 232 22.89 -10.95 26.03
CA SER A 232 21.70 -10.20 26.41
C SER A 232 21.66 -8.80 25.75
N GLN A 233 21.33 -7.76 26.52
CA GLN A 233 21.34 -6.37 26.04
C GLN A 233 22.70 -5.74 26.34
N ALA A 234 23.24 -5.01 25.37
CA ALA A 234 24.55 -4.37 25.46
C ALA A 234 24.40 -2.86 25.21
N TRP A 235 24.57 -2.08 26.27
CA TRP A 235 24.44 -0.62 26.27
C TRP A 235 25.81 0.01 25.96
N TYR A 236 25.86 0.88 24.96
CA TYR A 236 27.02 1.66 24.53
C TYR A 236 26.62 3.07 24.11
N SER A 237 27.49 4.04 24.38
CA SER A 237 27.37 5.41 23.88
C SER A 237 28.14 5.60 22.58
N LEU A 238 27.75 6.62 21.81
CA LEU A 238 28.29 7.00 20.51
C LEU A 238 28.48 8.51 20.45
N ASP A 239 29.67 8.92 20.01
CA ASP A 239 30.09 10.30 19.85
C ASP A 239 30.97 10.51 18.60
N ASP A 240 31.10 11.75 18.12
CA ASP A 240 32.01 12.19 17.05
C ASP A 240 32.03 11.28 15.80
N LEU A 241 30.86 11.07 15.18
CA LEU A 241 30.69 10.22 14.00
C LEU A 241 31.36 10.87 12.78
N THR A 242 32.49 10.30 12.36
CA THR A 242 33.45 10.96 11.46
C THR A 242 33.54 10.25 10.10
N TYR A 243 33.14 10.94 9.03
CA TYR A 243 33.11 10.44 7.66
C TYR A 243 33.47 11.53 6.64
N VAL A 244 33.85 11.14 5.41
CA VAL A 244 34.09 12.09 4.31
C VAL A 244 32.94 12.01 3.31
N ARG A 245 32.30 13.15 3.03
CA ARG A 245 31.26 13.31 1.99
C ARG A 245 31.72 14.38 1.00
N ALA A 246 31.66 14.07 -0.30
CA ALA A 246 32.10 14.97 -1.38
C ALA A 246 33.51 15.58 -1.20
N GLY A 247 34.45 14.82 -0.62
CA GLY A 247 35.83 15.26 -0.38
C GLY A 247 36.03 16.17 0.83
N ARG A 248 35.01 16.40 1.67
CA ARG A 248 35.11 17.11 2.95
C ARG A 248 34.88 16.15 4.10
N THR A 249 35.74 16.20 5.12
CA THR A 249 35.48 15.53 6.39
C THR A 249 34.28 16.21 7.07
N VAL A 250 33.36 15.39 7.54
CA VAL A 250 32.21 15.74 8.35
C VAL A 250 32.36 14.96 9.65
N VAL A 251 32.41 15.68 10.76
CA VAL A 251 32.20 15.12 12.09
C VAL A 251 30.78 15.51 12.49
N ILE A 252 29.99 14.55 12.95
CA ILE A 252 28.76 14.85 13.68
C ILE A 252 29.12 14.77 15.16
N ASP A 253 29.35 15.95 15.71
CA ASP A 253 29.27 16.29 17.13
C ASP A 253 27.79 16.16 17.57
N PHE A 254 27.55 15.61 18.76
CA PHE A 254 26.21 15.35 19.29
C PHE A 254 25.72 16.35 20.35
N GLU A 255 26.51 17.40 20.67
CA GLU A 255 26.11 18.47 21.58
C GLU A 255 24.84 19.21 21.15
N ASP A 256 24.70 19.48 19.85
CA ASP A 256 23.54 20.18 19.30
C ASP A 256 22.25 19.32 19.31
N VAL A 257 22.33 18.02 19.68
CA VAL A 257 21.15 17.17 19.77
C VAL A 257 20.27 17.58 20.97
N PRO A 258 18.98 17.89 20.75
CA PRO A 258 18.02 18.03 21.84
C PRO A 258 17.67 16.64 22.41
N PRO A 259 17.50 16.52 23.74
CA PRO A 259 17.13 15.24 24.36
C PRO A 259 15.87 14.61 23.74
N GLY A 260 15.87 13.28 23.67
CA GLY A 260 14.82 12.47 23.09
C GLY A 260 15.30 11.51 22.00
N ASN A 261 14.32 10.89 21.34
CA ASN A 261 14.53 9.74 20.46
C ASN A 261 14.93 10.19 19.05
N LEU A 262 16.14 9.82 18.60
CA LEU A 262 16.62 10.02 17.24
C LEU A 262 16.05 8.97 16.27
N THR A 263 15.56 7.83 16.74
CA THR A 263 15.11 6.72 15.88
C THR A 263 13.95 7.11 14.96
N GLY A 264 14.16 6.98 13.66
CA GLY A 264 13.20 7.39 12.63
C GLY A 264 13.28 8.88 12.26
N THR A 265 14.21 9.64 12.84
CA THR A 265 14.54 11.01 12.40
C THR A 265 15.58 11.01 11.29
N GLY A 266 15.64 12.12 10.55
CA GLY A 266 16.70 12.44 9.60
C GLY A 266 17.78 13.38 10.16
N TYR A 267 18.05 13.33 11.47
CA TYR A 267 18.94 14.30 12.13
C TYR A 267 20.35 14.30 11.51
N ALA A 268 20.91 15.51 11.29
CA ALA A 268 22.16 15.74 10.57
C ALA A 268 22.21 15.14 9.14
N GLY A 269 21.06 14.85 8.53
CA GLY A 269 20.99 14.16 7.23
C GLY A 269 21.25 12.65 7.32
N LEU A 270 21.27 12.07 8.52
CA LEU A 270 21.41 10.64 8.74
C LEU A 270 20.06 10.00 9.09
N ALA A 271 19.81 8.82 8.51
CA ALA A 271 18.64 8.00 8.80
C ALA A 271 18.93 7.10 10.01
N TRP A 272 18.62 7.61 11.20
CA TRP A 272 18.78 6.91 12.48
C TRP A 272 17.79 5.74 12.59
N GLN A 273 18.29 4.50 12.51
CA GLN A 273 17.44 3.32 12.37
C GLN A 273 17.28 2.54 13.67
N ARG A 274 16.14 1.84 13.76
CA ARG A 274 15.77 1.01 14.90
C ARG A 274 16.68 -0.22 14.98
N GLY A 275 16.97 -0.65 16.20
CA GLY A 275 17.78 -1.83 16.49
C GLY A 275 17.27 -3.11 15.83
N GLU A 276 18.23 -3.97 15.48
CA GLU A 276 18.02 -5.30 14.93
C GLU A 276 18.65 -6.34 15.85
N ALA A 277 17.93 -6.74 16.91
CA ALA A 277 18.39 -7.78 17.82
C ALA A 277 19.02 -8.99 17.09
N LEU A 278 20.29 -9.26 17.41
CA LEU A 278 20.96 -10.49 17.00
C LEU A 278 20.12 -11.69 17.44
N LYS A 279 19.91 -12.66 16.53
CA LYS A 279 19.43 -14.00 16.92
C LYS A 279 20.40 -14.53 17.97
N ALA A 280 19.97 -14.60 19.23
CA ALA A 280 20.78 -15.14 20.31
C ALA A 280 21.20 -16.57 19.94
N HIS A 281 22.48 -16.74 19.58
CA HIS A 281 23.09 -18.06 19.64
C HIS A 281 23.01 -18.48 21.10
N SER A 282 22.43 -19.66 21.37
CA SER A 282 22.74 -20.34 22.62
C SER A 282 24.26 -20.45 22.70
N PRO A 283 24.92 -20.02 23.80
CA PRO A 283 26.32 -20.35 24.02
C PRO A 283 26.40 -21.87 24.21
N GLY A 284 26.56 -22.60 23.11
CA GLY A 284 26.81 -24.03 23.13
C GLY A 284 28.06 -24.28 23.97
N PRO A 285 28.03 -25.24 24.92
CA PRO A 285 29.18 -25.49 25.77
C PRO A 285 30.38 -25.84 24.90
N VAL A 286 31.49 -25.10 25.08
CA VAL A 286 32.72 -25.35 24.34
C VAL A 286 33.23 -26.74 24.71
N SER A 287 33.12 -27.68 23.78
CA SER A 287 33.73 -29.00 23.87
C SER A 287 34.16 -29.47 22.48
N LEU A 288 35.11 -30.39 22.45
CA LEU A 288 36.06 -30.54 21.34
C LEU A 288 35.59 -31.51 20.24
N LEU A 289 36.25 -31.37 19.09
CA LEU A 289 36.06 -32.14 17.85
C LEU A 289 35.87 -33.65 18.03
N THR A 290 34.98 -34.24 17.22
CA THR A 290 35.27 -35.54 16.56
C THR A 290 34.46 -35.70 15.27
N ARG A 291 35.00 -36.43 14.30
CA ARG A 291 34.48 -36.53 12.92
C ARG A 291 33.86 -37.92 12.64
N PRO A 292 32.56 -38.03 12.32
CA PRO A 292 31.97 -39.26 11.80
C PRO A 292 32.46 -39.61 10.38
N GLN A 293 32.47 -40.91 10.05
CA GLN A 293 32.82 -41.48 8.75
C GLN A 293 31.58 -41.72 7.86
N PRO A 294 31.72 -41.78 6.52
CA PRO A 294 30.62 -42.07 5.61
C PRO A 294 30.23 -43.56 5.60
N GLN A 295 28.95 -43.87 5.35
CA GLN A 295 28.45 -45.22 5.07
C GLN A 295 27.37 -45.19 3.95
N PRO A 296 27.08 -46.33 3.29
CA PRO A 296 26.88 -46.34 1.84
C PRO A 296 25.42 -46.31 1.35
N LEU A 297 25.27 -45.97 0.06
CA LEU A 297 24.02 -46.00 -0.70
C LEU A 297 23.51 -47.43 -0.94
N ALA A 298 22.18 -47.61 -0.92
CA ALA A 298 21.50 -48.83 -1.32
C ALA A 298 21.00 -48.76 -2.79
N PRO A 299 20.79 -49.90 -3.50
CA PRO A 299 20.54 -49.90 -4.94
C PRO A 299 19.09 -49.55 -5.33
N LEU A 300 18.94 -48.85 -6.45
CA LEU A 300 17.65 -48.64 -7.12
C LEU A 300 17.21 -49.89 -7.89
N VAL A 301 15.91 -50.19 -7.86
CA VAL A 301 15.26 -51.23 -8.69
C VAL A 301 14.38 -50.55 -9.73
N ALA A 302 14.58 -50.88 -11.01
CA ALA A 302 13.89 -50.23 -12.13
C ALA A 302 12.51 -50.87 -12.42
N PRO A 303 11.45 -50.07 -12.64
CA PRO A 303 10.17 -50.56 -13.18
C PRO A 303 10.28 -51.01 -14.65
N LYS A 304 9.39 -51.92 -15.05
CA LYS A 304 9.31 -52.48 -16.40
C LYS A 304 8.38 -51.62 -17.30
N PRO A 305 8.72 -51.35 -18.58
CA PRO A 305 7.86 -50.59 -19.48
C PRO A 305 6.59 -51.34 -19.87
N ALA A 306 5.53 -50.59 -20.16
CA ALA A 306 4.25 -51.08 -20.69
C ALA A 306 3.96 -50.44 -22.06
N SER A 307 3.25 -51.16 -22.92
CA SER A 307 2.93 -50.73 -24.30
C SER A 307 1.83 -49.67 -24.36
N PRO A 308 1.82 -48.79 -25.37
CA PRO A 308 0.81 -47.73 -25.50
C PRO A 308 -0.57 -48.28 -25.88
N SER A 309 -1.61 -47.55 -25.45
CA SER A 309 -3.02 -47.76 -25.82
C SER A 309 -3.53 -46.52 -26.57
N PRO A 310 -4.56 -46.60 -27.44
CA PRO A 310 -4.99 -45.47 -28.26
C PRO A 310 -5.51 -44.27 -27.45
N ALA A 311 -5.32 -43.07 -27.98
CA ALA A 311 -5.80 -41.84 -27.36
C ALA A 311 -7.35 -41.79 -27.31
N ALA A 312 -7.88 -41.43 -26.13
CA ALA A 312 -9.29 -41.06 -25.98
C ALA A 312 -9.53 -39.65 -26.54
N PRO A 313 -10.75 -39.33 -27.03
CA PRO A 313 -11.07 -37.98 -27.46
C PRO A 313 -11.01 -37.00 -26.28
N VAL A 314 -10.41 -35.83 -26.52
CA VAL A 314 -10.31 -34.75 -25.53
C VAL A 314 -11.70 -34.22 -25.23
N ALA A 315 -12.12 -34.28 -23.97
CA ALA A 315 -13.32 -33.59 -23.50
C ALA A 315 -13.05 -32.07 -23.47
N PRO A 316 -14.05 -31.21 -23.77
CA PRO A 316 -13.87 -29.77 -23.64
C PRO A 316 -13.51 -29.42 -22.19
N SER A 317 -12.50 -28.57 -22.01
CA SER A 317 -12.14 -28.03 -20.71
C SER A 317 -13.30 -27.22 -20.14
N VAL A 318 -13.65 -27.47 -18.88
CA VAL A 318 -14.43 -26.51 -18.10
C VAL A 318 -13.60 -25.23 -18.02
N GLY A 319 -14.15 -24.11 -18.47
CA GLY A 319 -13.51 -22.81 -18.31
C GLY A 319 -13.39 -22.48 -16.82
N ILE A 320 -12.16 -22.39 -16.33
CA ILE A 320 -11.87 -21.84 -15.01
C ILE A 320 -11.91 -20.33 -15.18
N ILE A 321 -12.66 -19.64 -14.32
CA ILE A 321 -12.61 -18.18 -14.23
C ILE A 321 -11.53 -17.84 -13.21
N ASP A 322 -10.42 -17.27 -13.69
CA ASP A 322 -9.28 -16.95 -12.84
C ASP A 322 -9.51 -15.68 -12.00
N PRO A 323 -9.06 -15.64 -10.73
CA PRO A 323 -9.13 -14.44 -9.90
C PRO A 323 -8.14 -13.36 -10.39
N PRO A 324 -8.39 -12.07 -10.09
CA PRO A 324 -7.47 -11.01 -10.49
C PRO A 324 -6.12 -11.11 -9.76
N SER A 325 -5.03 -10.91 -10.51
CA SER A 325 -3.65 -10.93 -10.02
C SER A 325 -3.36 -9.77 -9.08
N VAL A 326 -2.67 -10.02 -7.96
CA VAL A 326 -2.35 -9.01 -6.94
C VAL A 326 -1.01 -8.35 -7.24
N MET A 327 -1.04 -7.24 -7.97
CA MET A 327 0.16 -6.52 -8.42
C MET A 327 0.99 -5.94 -7.27
N GLN A 328 0.33 -5.31 -6.29
CA GLN A 328 0.98 -4.82 -5.08
C GLN A 328 -0.02 -4.64 -3.94
N GLN A 329 0.46 -4.64 -2.70
CA GLN A 329 -0.40 -4.47 -1.54
C GLN A 329 0.33 -3.86 -0.34
N PHE A 330 -0.29 -2.87 0.30
CA PHE A 330 0.27 -2.13 1.43
C PHE A 330 -0.71 -2.01 2.60
N PHE A 331 -0.16 -1.71 3.78
CA PHE A 331 -0.96 -1.50 4.97
C PHE A 331 -1.46 -0.07 5.05
N CYS A 332 -2.76 0.10 5.21
CA CYS A 332 -3.37 1.40 5.47
C CYS A 332 -3.52 1.61 7.00
N GLN A 333 -4.58 2.33 7.41
CA GLN A 333 -4.87 2.67 8.80
C GLN A 333 -4.96 1.45 9.74
N GLU A 334 -4.60 1.61 11.00
CA GLU A 334 -4.77 0.60 12.04
C GLU A 334 -5.29 1.17 13.37
N LEU A 335 -6.01 0.34 14.12
CA LEU A 335 -6.55 0.71 15.44
C LEU A 335 -5.42 1.15 16.38
N GLY A 336 -5.45 2.42 16.77
CA GLY A 336 -4.46 3.05 17.65
C GLY A 336 -3.12 3.44 16.99
N GLY A 337 -2.90 3.15 15.71
CA GLY A 337 -1.66 3.50 15.00
C GLY A 337 -1.70 4.82 14.22
N ASN A 338 -2.88 5.37 13.96
CA ASN A 338 -3.06 6.66 13.27
C ASN A 338 -3.82 7.65 14.18
N PRO A 339 -3.51 8.96 14.18
CA PRO A 339 -4.16 9.94 15.06
C PRO A 339 -5.68 10.00 14.89
N GLY A 340 -6.40 9.54 15.91
CA GLY A 340 -7.86 9.45 15.90
C GLY A 340 -8.44 8.20 15.23
N ALA A 341 -7.63 7.25 14.74
CA ALA A 341 -8.10 5.94 14.27
C ALA A 341 -8.39 5.01 15.46
N SER A 342 -9.44 5.33 16.22
CA SER A 342 -9.82 4.68 17.48
C SER A 342 -11.24 4.10 17.49
N SER A 343 -12.01 4.29 16.41
CA SER A 343 -13.40 3.82 16.34
C SER A 343 -13.53 2.31 16.16
N ILE A 344 -14.64 1.78 16.68
CA ILE A 344 -15.00 0.37 16.67
C ILE A 344 -16.51 0.32 16.43
N PRO A 345 -16.98 -0.14 15.25
CA PRO A 345 -16.19 -0.62 14.11
C PRO A 345 -15.37 0.48 13.39
N PRO A 346 -14.39 0.10 12.56
CA PRO A 346 -13.67 1.00 11.67
C PRO A 346 -14.53 1.64 10.58
N ASP A 347 -15.50 0.92 10.00
CA ASP A 347 -16.28 1.31 8.81
C ASP A 347 -15.37 1.82 7.67
N THR A 348 -14.69 0.84 7.05
CA THR A 348 -13.59 1.04 6.09
C THR A 348 -14.10 1.40 4.71
N HIS A 349 -13.61 2.50 4.14
CA HIS A 349 -13.78 2.80 2.73
C HIS A 349 -12.47 3.31 2.14
N GLY A 350 -12.30 3.17 0.83
CA GLY A 350 -11.22 3.81 0.10
C GLY A 350 -11.56 4.02 -1.36
N ALA A 351 -10.79 4.87 -2.01
CA ALA A 351 -10.84 5.10 -3.45
C ALA A 351 -9.43 5.46 -3.96
N VAL A 352 -9.20 5.20 -5.24
CA VAL A 352 -7.99 5.57 -5.96
C VAL A 352 -8.32 6.71 -6.93
N GLY A 353 -7.32 7.54 -7.18
CA GLY A 353 -7.29 8.52 -8.25
C GLY A 353 -5.88 8.48 -8.88
N PRO A 354 -5.63 9.25 -9.96
CA PRO A 354 -4.48 9.03 -10.85
C PRO A 354 -3.12 8.88 -10.16
N ASN A 355 -2.91 9.60 -9.04
CA ASN A 355 -1.65 9.69 -8.32
C ASN A 355 -1.71 9.16 -6.86
N HIS A 356 -2.89 8.85 -6.33
CA HIS A 356 -3.11 8.67 -4.88
C HIS A 356 -4.16 7.62 -4.55
N PHE A 357 -3.98 6.93 -3.43
CA PHE A 357 -5.02 6.14 -2.78
C PHE A 357 -5.46 6.84 -1.49
N VAL A 358 -6.77 7.01 -1.28
CA VAL A 358 -7.33 7.65 -0.08
C VAL A 358 -8.18 6.64 0.68
N THR A 359 -7.95 6.54 1.99
CA THR A 359 -8.74 5.67 2.88
C THR A 359 -9.38 6.46 4.00
N VAL A 360 -10.59 6.06 4.37
CA VAL A 360 -11.33 6.58 5.52
C VAL A 360 -11.79 5.44 6.42
N VAL A 361 -11.79 5.74 7.71
CA VAL A 361 -12.44 4.98 8.79
C VAL A 361 -13.19 6.00 9.65
N ASN A 362 -14.18 5.55 10.43
CA ASN A 362 -15.14 6.31 11.25
C ASN A 362 -14.68 7.61 11.93
N SER A 363 -13.38 7.78 12.15
CA SER A 363 -12.80 8.93 12.85
C SER A 363 -11.49 9.46 12.23
N ASN A 364 -10.99 8.89 11.12
CA ASN A 364 -9.72 9.26 10.49
C ASN A 364 -9.71 9.12 8.95
N ILE A 365 -9.00 10.02 8.27
CA ILE A 365 -8.72 10.01 6.83
C ILE A 365 -7.20 10.02 6.58
N THR A 366 -6.73 9.24 5.60
CA THR A 366 -5.32 9.18 5.19
C THR A 366 -5.16 9.15 3.68
N TYR A 367 -4.12 9.79 3.18
CA TYR A 367 -3.71 9.80 1.77
C TYR A 367 -2.40 9.02 1.63
N TRP A 368 -2.33 8.16 0.63
CA TRP A 368 -1.21 7.27 0.34
C TRP A 368 -0.74 7.48 -1.10
N SER A 369 0.54 7.27 -1.38
CA SER A 369 0.99 7.06 -2.76
C SER A 369 0.40 5.76 -3.30
N LYS A 370 0.29 5.62 -4.63
CA LYS A 370 -0.01 4.31 -5.23
C LYS A 370 1.06 3.24 -4.89
N THR A 371 2.24 3.61 -4.39
CA THR A 371 3.27 2.69 -3.86
C THR A 371 3.16 2.40 -2.34
N GLY A 372 2.14 2.92 -1.66
CA GLY A 372 1.86 2.59 -0.26
C GLY A 372 2.58 3.40 0.81
N SER A 373 3.27 4.49 0.45
CA SER A 373 3.81 5.44 1.42
C SER A 373 2.68 6.33 1.96
N LEU A 374 2.60 6.51 3.28
CA LEU A 374 1.70 7.49 3.89
C LEU A 374 2.19 8.90 3.55
N ILE A 375 1.33 9.68 2.89
CA ILE A 375 1.63 11.08 2.52
C ILE A 375 1.12 12.04 3.60
N ALA A 376 -0.14 11.87 4.02
CA ALA A 376 -0.76 12.70 5.05
C ALA A 376 -1.94 11.97 5.71
N GLY A 377 -2.37 12.47 6.87
CA GLY A 377 -3.60 12.01 7.49
C GLY A 377 -4.08 12.94 8.61
N ALA A 378 -5.37 12.87 8.90
CA ALA A 378 -6.03 13.68 9.93
C ALA A 378 -7.21 12.91 10.54
N SER A 379 -7.58 13.23 11.78
CA SER A 379 -8.91 12.85 12.26
C SER A 379 -9.98 13.54 11.41
N LEU A 380 -11.13 12.90 11.19
CA LEU A 380 -12.23 13.52 10.40
C LEU A 380 -12.68 14.85 11.03
N ASN A 381 -12.63 14.96 12.36
CA ASN A 381 -12.93 16.20 13.05
C ASN A 381 -11.94 17.33 12.73
N SER A 382 -10.65 17.01 12.61
CA SER A 382 -9.62 17.97 12.18
C SER A 382 -9.75 18.31 10.70
N PHE A 383 -10.02 17.31 9.85
CA PHE A 383 -10.21 17.49 8.41
C PHE A 383 -11.41 18.41 8.11
N PHE A 384 -12.56 18.21 8.75
CA PHE A 384 -13.76 19.03 8.54
C PHE A 384 -13.85 20.28 9.44
N GLY A 385 -13.00 20.42 10.46
CA GLY A 385 -13.07 21.51 11.44
C GLY A 385 -14.32 21.48 12.33
N ALA A 386 -14.93 20.30 12.53
CA ALA A 386 -16.22 20.13 13.19
C ALA A 386 -16.39 18.70 13.76
N SER A 387 -17.43 18.44 14.55
CA SER A 387 -17.79 17.08 14.96
C SER A 387 -18.36 16.28 13.79
N ALA A 388 -17.51 15.49 13.13
CA ALA A 388 -17.74 14.87 11.83
C ALA A 388 -17.17 13.44 11.73
N GLY A 389 -17.03 12.76 12.87
CA GLY A 389 -16.62 11.35 12.95
C GLY A 389 -17.83 10.41 12.98
N GLY A 390 -18.16 9.84 11.82
CA GLY A 390 -19.20 8.84 11.65
C GLY A 390 -19.42 8.50 10.18
N ASP A 391 -19.62 7.21 9.88
CA ASP A 391 -19.98 6.62 8.58
C ASP A 391 -19.35 7.33 7.35
N PRO A 392 -18.01 7.39 7.25
CA PRO A 392 -17.37 8.11 6.16
C PRO A 392 -17.31 7.26 4.90
N ARG A 393 -17.46 7.91 3.74
CA ARG A 393 -17.20 7.34 2.43
C ARG A 393 -16.36 8.31 1.59
N VAL A 394 -15.54 7.76 0.70
CA VAL A 394 -14.71 8.51 -0.24
C VAL A 394 -14.83 7.92 -1.63
N VAL A 395 -15.00 8.77 -2.64
CA VAL A 395 -14.94 8.40 -4.06
C VAL A 395 -14.04 9.37 -4.81
N TYR A 396 -13.45 8.91 -5.91
CA TYR A 396 -12.90 9.79 -6.94
C TYR A 396 -13.96 9.99 -8.03
N ASP A 397 -14.10 11.21 -8.52
CA ASP A 397 -14.94 11.60 -9.64
C ASP A 397 -14.04 11.70 -10.89
N PRO A 398 -14.07 10.69 -11.79
CA PRO A 398 -13.23 10.68 -12.98
C PRO A 398 -13.67 11.68 -14.05
N GLN A 399 -14.91 12.19 -13.98
CA GLN A 399 -15.46 13.08 -15.00
C GLN A 399 -14.96 14.52 -14.81
N ASP A 400 -14.85 14.97 -13.55
CA ASP A 400 -14.38 16.32 -13.20
C ASP A 400 -13.00 16.35 -12.51
N ASN A 401 -12.39 15.19 -12.27
CA ASN A 401 -11.13 15.00 -11.55
C ASN A 401 -11.17 15.58 -10.12
N ARG A 402 -12.00 15.00 -9.25
CA ARG A 402 -12.24 15.47 -7.88
C ARG A 402 -12.33 14.32 -6.87
N TRP A 403 -11.74 14.52 -5.70
CA TRP A 403 -12.01 13.69 -4.53
C TRP A 403 -13.26 14.20 -3.82
N ILE A 404 -14.14 13.26 -3.45
CA ILE A 404 -15.38 13.57 -2.73
C ILE A 404 -15.42 12.71 -1.47
N VAL A 405 -15.52 13.36 -0.30
CA VAL A 405 -15.58 12.70 1.01
C VAL A 405 -16.84 13.15 1.74
N ILE A 406 -17.57 12.21 2.35
CA ILE A 406 -18.66 12.51 3.29
C ILE A 406 -18.41 11.90 4.67
N SER A 407 -19.13 12.41 5.67
CA SER A 407 -19.32 11.79 7.00
C SER A 407 -20.56 12.35 7.72
N THR A 408 -20.98 11.74 8.83
CA THR A 408 -22.12 12.17 9.67
C THR A 408 -21.67 12.71 11.03
N ASN A 409 -22.56 13.45 11.72
CA ASN A 409 -22.44 13.73 13.16
C ASN A 409 -23.33 12.86 14.05
N PHE A 410 -24.01 11.84 13.49
CA PHE A 410 -25.02 11.01 14.17
C PHE A 410 -26.11 11.83 14.89
N SER A 411 -26.48 12.99 14.34
CA SER A 411 -27.47 13.88 14.95
C SER A 411 -28.38 14.60 13.95
N ASN A 412 -27.80 15.36 13.01
CA ASN A 412 -28.57 16.20 12.09
C ASN A 412 -27.80 16.72 10.86
N ARG A 413 -26.54 16.31 10.63
CA ARG A 413 -25.72 16.87 9.53
C ARG A 413 -24.95 15.79 8.81
N ILE A 414 -24.92 15.90 7.48
CA ILE A 414 -23.91 15.27 6.63
C ILE A 414 -22.87 16.33 6.27
N TYR A 415 -21.60 15.98 6.39
CA TYR A 415 -20.47 16.75 5.91
C TYR A 415 -20.09 16.31 4.50
N LEU A 416 -19.59 17.26 3.72
CA LEU A 416 -19.15 17.06 2.36
C LEU A 416 -17.85 17.84 2.15
N ALA A 417 -16.81 17.15 1.68
CA ALA A 417 -15.63 17.78 1.13
C ALA A 417 -15.48 17.41 -0.34
N VAL A 418 -15.16 18.40 -1.17
CA VAL A 418 -14.78 18.24 -2.58
C VAL A 418 -13.41 18.88 -2.75
N SER A 419 -12.43 18.17 -3.31
CA SER A 419 -11.08 18.76 -3.54
C SER A 419 -11.15 19.89 -4.57
N LEU A 420 -10.10 20.71 -4.67
CA LEU A 420 -9.98 21.70 -5.76
C LEU A 420 -9.37 21.10 -7.04
N THR A 421 -8.68 19.96 -6.93
CA THR A 421 -7.93 19.30 -8.01
C THR A 421 -8.01 17.77 -7.90
N ASP A 422 -7.33 17.08 -8.82
CA ASP A 422 -7.08 15.63 -8.83
C ASP A 422 -6.29 15.12 -7.59
N SER A 423 -5.63 16.01 -6.85
CA SER A 423 -4.81 15.68 -5.68
C SER A 423 -5.57 15.92 -4.36
N PRO A 424 -5.61 14.94 -3.44
CA PRO A 424 -6.25 15.09 -2.13
C PRO A 424 -5.41 15.96 -1.18
N GLN A 425 -4.14 16.20 -1.50
CA GLN A 425 -3.23 17.09 -0.77
C GLN A 425 -3.53 18.58 -0.99
N GLY A 426 -4.32 18.91 -2.02
CA GLY A 426 -4.65 20.29 -2.37
C GLY A 426 -5.64 20.95 -1.40
N GLY A 427 -6.15 22.12 -1.81
CA GLY A 427 -7.29 22.74 -1.15
C GLY A 427 -8.57 21.91 -1.32
N TRP A 428 -9.59 22.22 -0.51
CA TRP A 428 -10.90 21.56 -0.56
C TRP A 428 -12.01 22.58 -0.29
N LEU A 429 -13.12 22.50 -1.04
CA LEU A 429 -14.41 22.95 -0.54
C LEU A 429 -14.80 22.02 0.63
N LYS A 430 -14.99 22.57 1.83
CA LYS A 430 -15.45 21.83 3.00
C LYS A 430 -16.75 22.46 3.51
N THR A 431 -17.82 21.68 3.48
CA THR A 431 -19.19 22.16 3.72
C THR A 431 -20.04 21.08 4.39
N SER A 432 -21.29 21.41 4.71
CA SER A 432 -22.22 20.50 5.40
C SER A 432 -23.64 21.08 5.42
N PHE A 433 -24.64 20.22 5.32
CA PHE A 433 -26.06 20.60 5.33
C PHE A 433 -26.83 19.93 6.47
N ASN A 434 -27.89 20.58 6.94
CA ASN A 434 -28.80 19.99 7.92
C ASN A 434 -29.71 18.96 7.23
N THR A 435 -29.65 17.69 7.64
CA THR A 435 -30.55 16.64 7.15
C THR A 435 -31.91 16.68 7.85
N SER A 436 -31.94 17.08 9.13
CA SER A 436 -33.11 17.10 10.00
C SER A 436 -34.04 18.28 9.67
N GLN A 437 -34.81 18.13 8.59
CA GLN A 437 -35.69 19.17 8.02
C GLN A 437 -36.95 18.56 7.39
N GLY A 438 -38.06 19.31 7.39
CA GLY A 438 -39.32 18.85 6.80
C GLY A 438 -39.82 17.57 7.48
N ALA A 439 -40.11 16.53 6.69
CA ALA A 439 -40.48 15.22 7.25
C ALA A 439 -39.34 14.48 7.96
N ASP A 440 -38.09 14.94 7.79
CA ASP A 440 -36.93 14.45 8.54
C ASP A 440 -36.66 15.26 9.82
N ALA A 441 -37.53 16.20 10.21
CA ALA A 441 -37.41 16.88 11.49
C ALA A 441 -37.41 15.86 12.65
N ASN A 442 -36.55 16.09 13.64
CA ASN A 442 -36.26 15.15 14.75
C ASN A 442 -35.59 13.83 14.32
N ARG A 443 -35.19 13.66 13.05
CA ARG A 443 -34.43 12.50 12.58
C ARG A 443 -32.93 12.78 12.44
N TRP A 444 -32.10 11.76 12.67
CA TRP A 444 -30.65 11.76 12.40
C TRP A 444 -30.31 10.84 11.21
N PRO A 445 -29.24 11.13 10.43
CA PRO A 445 -28.82 10.31 9.30
C PRO A 445 -27.90 9.17 9.75
N ASP A 446 -28.41 7.94 9.65
CA ASP A 446 -27.69 6.67 9.85
C ASP A 446 -27.27 6.09 8.49
N TYR A 447 -26.09 5.48 8.42
CA TYR A 447 -25.57 4.79 7.24
C TYR A 447 -25.59 5.62 5.93
N PRO A 448 -25.03 6.85 5.90
CA PRO A 448 -24.91 7.63 4.68
C PRO A 448 -24.13 6.91 3.57
N THR A 449 -24.70 6.92 2.37
CA THR A 449 -24.14 6.39 1.13
C THR A 449 -23.71 7.52 0.20
N LEU A 450 -22.81 7.23 -0.74
CA LEU A 450 -22.20 8.22 -1.63
C LEU A 450 -22.09 7.68 -3.06
N GLY A 451 -22.54 8.49 -4.03
CA GLY A 451 -22.29 8.30 -5.45
C GLY A 451 -22.15 9.64 -6.18
N VAL A 452 -21.70 9.60 -7.43
CA VAL A 452 -21.39 10.79 -8.23
C VAL A 452 -21.62 10.50 -9.72
N GLY A 453 -21.91 11.54 -10.49
CA GLY A 453 -21.87 11.52 -11.96
C GLY A 453 -21.79 12.94 -12.51
N ALA A 454 -21.78 13.09 -13.84
CA ALA A 454 -21.59 14.36 -14.57
C ALA A 454 -22.16 15.62 -13.90
N ARG A 455 -23.43 15.58 -13.47
CA ARG A 455 -24.17 16.76 -12.99
C ARG A 455 -24.18 16.92 -11.47
N GLY A 456 -23.85 15.88 -10.69
CA GLY A 456 -24.29 15.82 -9.30
C GLY A 456 -23.50 14.90 -8.38
N VAL A 457 -23.58 15.23 -7.09
CA VAL A 457 -23.23 14.34 -5.98
C VAL A 457 -24.52 13.84 -5.34
N TYR A 458 -24.60 12.54 -5.08
CA TYR A 458 -25.83 11.87 -4.65
C TYR A 458 -25.56 11.10 -3.36
N MET A 459 -26.49 11.21 -2.43
CA MET A 459 -26.37 10.60 -1.09
C MET A 459 -27.71 9.99 -0.68
N SER A 460 -27.69 8.98 0.17
CA SER A 460 -28.89 8.52 0.89
C SER A 460 -28.52 8.13 2.31
N ALA A 461 -29.49 8.17 3.23
CA ALA A 461 -29.33 7.67 4.59
C ALA A 461 -30.65 7.11 5.09
N LEU A 462 -30.58 6.28 6.12
CA LEU A 462 -31.72 5.92 6.94
C LEU A 462 -31.95 7.05 7.95
N MET A 463 -33.04 7.78 7.82
CA MET A 463 -33.38 8.87 8.74
C MET A 463 -34.13 8.29 9.95
N ILE A 464 -33.41 8.11 11.06
CA ILE A 464 -33.92 7.52 12.30
C ILE A 464 -34.47 8.62 13.21
N ASP A 465 -35.74 8.51 13.60
CA ASP A 465 -36.38 9.45 14.53
C ASP A 465 -35.89 9.27 15.99
N ASN A 466 -35.46 10.36 16.62
CA ASN A 466 -34.91 10.38 17.99
C ASN A 466 -35.91 9.98 19.09
N SER A 467 -37.23 9.99 18.82
CA SER A 467 -38.26 9.69 19.84
C SER A 467 -38.80 8.26 19.78
N THR A 468 -38.71 7.62 18.61
CA THR A 468 -39.31 6.30 18.32
C THR A 468 -38.31 5.25 17.85
N GLY A 469 -37.12 5.65 17.40
CA GLY A 469 -36.19 4.77 16.69
C GLY A 469 -36.69 4.32 15.30
N SER A 470 -37.79 4.88 14.79
CA SER A 470 -38.34 4.50 13.49
C SER A 470 -37.55 5.14 12.35
N GLY A 471 -37.23 4.37 11.31
CA GLY A 471 -36.46 4.81 10.15
C GLY A 471 -37.30 5.04 8.89
N THR A 472 -36.99 6.09 8.13
CA THR A 472 -37.48 6.33 6.76
C THR A 472 -36.30 6.67 5.86
N MET A 473 -36.33 6.30 4.58
CA MET A 473 -35.22 6.62 3.69
C MET A 473 -35.35 8.04 3.13
N THR A 474 -34.24 8.76 3.04
CA THR A 474 -34.13 10.02 2.30
C THR A 474 -32.98 9.91 1.29
N ILE A 475 -33.18 10.46 0.08
CA ILE A 475 -32.15 10.61 -0.95
C ILE A 475 -31.91 12.11 -1.16
N TRP A 476 -30.65 12.53 -1.20
CA TRP A 476 -30.24 13.88 -1.58
C TRP A 476 -29.58 13.88 -2.95
N ALA A 477 -29.94 14.85 -3.78
CA ALA A 477 -29.24 15.21 -5.00
C ALA A 477 -28.69 16.63 -4.85
N LEU A 478 -27.38 16.77 -5.02
CA LEU A 478 -26.65 18.03 -4.87
C LEU A 478 -26.13 18.45 -6.24
N ASP A 479 -26.45 19.68 -6.67
CA ASP A 479 -25.88 20.27 -7.88
C ASP A 479 -24.34 20.38 -7.76
N LYS A 480 -23.62 19.71 -8.66
CA LYS A 480 -22.15 19.65 -8.61
C LYS A 480 -21.49 20.88 -9.21
N ALA A 481 -22.12 21.58 -10.16
CA ALA A 481 -21.47 22.67 -10.89
C ALA A 481 -20.97 23.82 -9.99
N PRO A 482 -21.71 24.28 -8.96
CA PRO A 482 -21.20 25.26 -7.99
C PRO A 482 -20.07 24.74 -7.10
N MET A 483 -19.98 23.42 -6.90
CA MET A 483 -18.99 22.77 -6.01
C MET A 483 -17.62 22.55 -6.66
N ILE A 484 -17.52 22.68 -7.98
CA ILE A 484 -16.27 22.51 -8.76
C ILE A 484 -15.81 23.79 -9.48
N ALA A 485 -16.57 24.88 -9.34
CA ALA A 485 -16.27 26.20 -9.92
C ALA A 485 -15.00 26.83 -9.33
N SER A 486 -14.47 27.88 -9.98
CA SER A 486 -13.25 28.59 -9.52
C SER A 486 -13.38 29.28 -8.15
N SER A 487 -14.61 29.53 -7.70
CA SER A 487 -14.94 29.88 -6.32
C SER A 487 -16.00 28.90 -5.81
N PRO A 488 -15.59 27.74 -5.26
CA PRO A 488 -16.53 26.67 -4.91
C PRO A 488 -17.50 27.07 -3.79
N VAL A 489 -18.77 26.71 -3.97
CA VAL A 489 -19.81 26.81 -2.94
C VAL A 489 -20.69 25.57 -2.97
N LEU A 490 -21.38 25.28 -1.87
CA LEU A 490 -22.39 24.21 -1.84
C LEU A 490 -23.50 24.50 -2.85
N GLY A 491 -23.71 23.61 -3.82
CA GLY A 491 -24.79 23.71 -4.80
C GLY A 491 -26.17 23.42 -4.20
N THR A 492 -27.22 23.53 -5.03
CA THR A 492 -28.61 23.27 -4.61
C THR A 492 -28.75 21.84 -4.06
N VAL A 493 -29.17 21.73 -2.80
CA VAL A 493 -29.42 20.45 -2.11
C VAL A 493 -30.91 20.12 -2.17
N THR A 494 -31.30 19.18 -3.03
CA THR A 494 -32.69 18.69 -3.11
C THR A 494 -32.82 17.36 -2.36
N ALA A 495 -33.89 17.21 -1.57
CA ALA A 495 -34.09 16.07 -0.68
C ALA A 495 -35.43 15.35 -0.96
N PHE A 496 -35.36 14.12 -1.42
CA PHE A 496 -36.50 13.22 -1.63
C PHE A 496 -36.74 12.42 -0.35
N ARG A 497 -37.72 12.84 0.44
CA ARG A 497 -38.02 12.33 1.79
C ARG A 497 -39.20 11.37 1.81
N ASN A 498 -39.46 10.75 2.97
CA ASN A 498 -40.55 9.79 3.19
C ASN A 498 -40.52 8.61 2.21
N LEU A 499 -39.34 8.23 1.73
CA LEU A 499 -39.20 7.03 0.91
C LEU A 499 -39.32 5.81 1.83
N GLY A 500 -40.03 4.78 1.35
CA GLY A 500 -40.17 3.51 2.07
C GLY A 500 -38.83 2.89 2.41
N TYR A 501 -38.80 2.08 3.47
CA TYR A 501 -37.58 1.40 3.93
C TYR A 501 -37.04 0.45 2.86
N THR A 502 -35.75 0.59 2.52
CA THR A 502 -35.05 -0.20 1.48
C THR A 502 -33.67 -0.65 1.96
N GLN A 503 -33.49 -0.79 3.28
CA GLN A 503 -32.22 -1.06 3.98
C GLN A 503 -31.14 0.01 3.70
N ALA A 504 -30.54 0.01 2.52
CA ALA A 504 -29.69 1.08 2.00
C ALA A 504 -30.00 1.36 0.53
N ASN A 505 -30.13 2.64 0.15
CA ASN A 505 -30.03 3.04 -1.24
C ASN A 505 -28.57 3.37 -1.55
N GLN A 506 -28.01 2.79 -2.60
CA GLN A 506 -26.65 3.03 -3.08
C GLN A 506 -26.71 3.86 -4.38
N PRO A 507 -26.45 5.19 -4.33
CA PRO A 507 -26.25 5.99 -5.52
C PRO A 507 -24.97 5.54 -6.22
N ALA A 508 -25.00 5.38 -7.54
CA ALA A 508 -23.85 4.84 -8.25
C ALA A 508 -22.73 5.88 -8.43
N VAL A 509 -21.49 5.41 -8.47
CA VAL A 509 -20.37 6.12 -9.12
C VAL A 509 -20.48 5.88 -10.62
N HIS A 510 -20.68 6.93 -11.40
CA HIS A 510 -20.86 6.85 -12.85
C HIS A 510 -19.54 7.20 -13.55
N TRP A 511 -19.09 6.34 -14.45
CA TRP A 511 -17.90 6.59 -15.27
C TRP A 511 -18.24 7.42 -16.51
N GLU A 512 -19.35 7.12 -17.18
CA GLU A 512 -19.95 7.92 -18.25
C GLU A 512 -21.17 8.75 -17.79
N ASP A 513 -21.81 9.48 -18.72
CA ASP A 513 -23.03 10.27 -18.48
C ASP A 513 -24.26 9.71 -19.22
N PRO A 514 -25.17 8.97 -18.54
CA PRO A 514 -26.42 8.50 -19.13
C PRO A 514 -27.54 9.56 -19.15
N GLY A 515 -27.24 10.84 -18.87
CA GLY A 515 -28.21 11.93 -18.77
C GLY A 515 -28.97 12.00 -17.44
N VAL A 516 -28.85 10.97 -16.60
CA VAL A 516 -29.49 10.80 -15.28
C VAL A 516 -28.47 10.27 -14.27
N ALA A 517 -28.86 10.09 -13.01
CA ALA A 517 -28.07 9.33 -12.05
C ALA A 517 -28.87 8.17 -11.44
N TYR A 518 -28.31 6.96 -11.47
CA TYR A 518 -28.93 5.74 -10.98
C TYR A 518 -28.62 5.47 -9.50
N ILE A 519 -29.59 4.86 -8.82
CA ILE A 519 -29.55 4.53 -7.40
C ILE A 519 -30.19 3.15 -7.22
N ALA A 520 -29.43 2.16 -6.75
CA ALA A 520 -29.94 0.81 -6.47
C ALA A 520 -30.34 0.64 -4.99
N SER A 521 -31.33 -0.20 -4.71
CA SER A 521 -31.61 -0.70 -3.35
C SER A 521 -32.22 -2.10 -3.40
N THR A 522 -32.19 -2.84 -2.29
CA THR A 522 -33.08 -4.00 -2.14
C THR A 522 -34.55 -3.56 -2.12
N TRP A 523 -35.45 -4.50 -2.45
CA TRP A 523 -36.89 -4.29 -2.41
C TRP A 523 -37.60 -5.61 -2.06
N GLY A 524 -37.64 -5.92 -0.75
CA GLY A 524 -38.00 -7.25 -0.27
C GLY A 524 -36.85 -8.25 -0.46
N SER A 525 -37.17 -9.55 -0.41
CA SER A 525 -36.20 -10.66 -0.39
C SER A 525 -35.90 -11.28 -1.76
N ASN A 526 -36.41 -10.70 -2.85
CA ASN A 526 -36.23 -11.22 -4.21
C ASN A 526 -36.32 -10.15 -5.30
N GLN A 527 -36.17 -8.86 -4.97
CA GLN A 527 -36.18 -7.78 -5.96
C GLN A 527 -35.14 -6.70 -5.67
N ILE A 528 -34.60 -6.10 -6.73
CA ILE A 528 -33.75 -4.92 -6.69
C ILE A 528 -34.51 -3.75 -7.32
N LEU A 529 -34.62 -2.64 -6.60
CA LEU A 529 -35.25 -1.41 -7.05
C LEU A 529 -34.18 -0.45 -7.57
N VAL A 530 -34.25 -0.10 -8.86
CA VAL A 530 -33.43 0.96 -9.45
C VAL A 530 -34.26 2.23 -9.55
N ARG A 531 -33.80 3.30 -8.90
CA ARG A 531 -34.32 4.66 -9.09
C ARG A 531 -33.36 5.46 -9.97
N ARG A 532 -33.89 6.52 -10.60
CA ARG A 532 -33.11 7.55 -11.28
C ARG A 532 -33.45 8.94 -10.76
N VAL A 533 -32.43 9.79 -10.65
CA VAL A 533 -32.58 11.24 -10.49
C VAL A 533 -32.42 11.89 -11.86
N ASN A 534 -33.43 12.62 -12.31
CA ASN A 534 -33.41 13.35 -13.57
C ASN A 534 -32.99 14.82 -13.34
N PRO A 535 -32.20 15.42 -14.25
CA PRO A 535 -31.83 16.84 -14.23
C PRO A 535 -33.03 17.77 -14.55
N PRO A 536 -32.90 19.09 -14.35
CA PRO A 536 -31.73 19.83 -13.85
C PRO A 536 -31.59 19.71 -12.32
N LEU A 537 -30.36 19.72 -11.78
CA LEU A 537 -30.15 19.58 -10.33
C LEU A 537 -30.47 20.83 -9.49
N THR A 538 -30.84 21.93 -10.15
CA THR A 538 -31.52 23.07 -9.51
C THR A 538 -33.00 22.77 -9.18
N ALA A 539 -33.62 21.78 -9.83
CA ALA A 539 -34.98 21.30 -9.55
C ALA A 539 -35.18 19.82 -9.98
N PRO A 540 -34.42 18.86 -9.42
CA PRO A 540 -34.36 17.49 -9.90
C PRO A 540 -35.59 16.68 -9.51
N THR A 541 -35.88 15.63 -10.28
CA THR A 541 -36.99 14.70 -9.98
C THR A 541 -36.47 13.28 -9.75
N LEU A 542 -37.00 12.60 -8.73
CA LEU A 542 -36.75 11.18 -8.46
C LEU A 542 -37.85 10.33 -9.10
N GLN A 543 -37.46 9.27 -9.81
CA GLN A 543 -38.38 8.29 -10.40
C GLN A 543 -37.86 6.87 -10.15
N THR A 544 -38.77 5.90 -10.09
CA THR A 544 -38.38 4.49 -10.33
C THR A 544 -37.98 4.35 -11.80
N ALA A 545 -36.81 3.78 -12.06
CA ALA A 545 -36.36 3.42 -13.40
C ALA A 545 -36.80 1.98 -13.74
N SER A 546 -36.56 1.05 -12.81
CA SER A 546 -36.96 -0.35 -12.94
C SER A 546 -37.09 -1.04 -11.57
N ILE A 547 -37.81 -2.16 -11.53
CA ILE A 547 -37.78 -3.13 -10.41
C ILE A 547 -37.45 -4.47 -11.03
N LEU A 548 -36.24 -4.98 -10.76
CA LEU A 548 -35.78 -6.27 -11.23
C LEU A 548 -36.17 -7.35 -10.21
N THR A 549 -36.72 -8.47 -10.68
CA THR A 549 -36.86 -9.69 -9.86
C THR A 549 -35.59 -10.52 -9.94
N VAL A 550 -34.95 -10.76 -8.79
CA VAL A 550 -33.71 -11.54 -8.66
C VAL A 550 -33.96 -12.88 -7.98
N ALA A 551 -32.95 -13.76 -7.98
CA ALA A 551 -32.94 -14.93 -7.11
C ALA A 551 -33.11 -14.53 -5.64
N SER A 552 -33.86 -15.30 -4.86
CA SER A 552 -34.16 -14.96 -3.46
C SER A 552 -32.90 -14.84 -2.60
N HIS A 553 -32.93 -13.90 -1.67
CA HIS A 553 -31.90 -13.63 -0.67
C HIS A 553 -32.53 -13.48 0.72
N SER A 554 -31.69 -13.55 1.74
CA SER A 554 -32.03 -13.20 3.12
C SER A 554 -30.80 -12.60 3.79
N SER A 555 -31.00 -11.91 4.91
CA SER A 555 -29.91 -11.45 5.75
C SER A 555 -28.99 -12.62 6.16
N PRO A 556 -27.66 -12.41 6.22
CA PRO A 556 -26.68 -13.45 6.51
C PRO A 556 -26.65 -13.88 8.00
N PRO A 557 -26.13 -15.07 8.31
CA PRO A 557 -25.74 -15.44 9.67
C PRO A 557 -24.36 -14.86 10.03
N ASP A 558 -24.22 -14.41 11.28
CA ASP A 558 -22.94 -13.96 11.85
C ASP A 558 -21.83 -15.02 11.66
N ALA A 559 -20.60 -14.57 11.39
CA ALA A 559 -19.49 -15.39 10.95
C ALA A 559 -18.55 -15.82 12.09
N PRO A 560 -18.28 -17.11 12.29
CA PRO A 560 -17.20 -17.57 13.16
C PRO A 560 -15.84 -16.98 12.73
N ALA A 561 -14.99 -16.66 13.71
CA ALA A 561 -13.64 -16.16 13.49
C ALA A 561 -12.68 -16.77 14.52
N SER A 562 -11.51 -17.21 14.07
CA SER A 562 -10.53 -17.90 14.92
C SER A 562 -10.15 -17.09 16.16
N GLY A 563 -10.09 -17.76 17.31
CA GLY A 563 -9.79 -17.13 18.61
C GLY A 563 -10.83 -16.14 19.13
N SER A 564 -12.03 -16.08 18.55
CA SER A 564 -13.20 -15.40 19.12
C SER A 564 -14.22 -16.41 19.65
N SER A 565 -14.87 -16.10 20.78
CA SER A 565 -16.06 -16.83 21.27
C SER A 565 -17.38 -16.19 20.85
N VAL A 566 -17.34 -15.01 20.22
CA VAL A 566 -18.52 -14.31 19.66
C VAL A 566 -18.32 -14.14 18.15
N PRO A 567 -19.17 -14.75 17.30
CA PRO A 567 -19.14 -14.56 15.86
C PRO A 567 -19.12 -13.08 15.44
N ILE A 568 -18.37 -12.77 14.39
CA ILE A 568 -18.33 -11.48 13.72
C ILE A 568 -19.72 -11.19 13.16
N SER A 569 -20.29 -10.03 13.50
CA SER A 569 -21.57 -9.66 12.93
C SER A 569 -21.41 -9.29 11.46
N THR A 570 -22.19 -9.93 10.59
CA THR A 570 -22.08 -9.82 9.11
C THR A 570 -23.08 -8.84 8.50
N GLY A 571 -23.91 -8.20 9.33
CA GLY A 571 -24.90 -7.20 8.92
C GLY A 571 -26.21 -7.82 8.42
N ASP A 572 -26.89 -7.08 7.56
CA ASP A 572 -28.07 -7.53 6.82
C ASP A 572 -27.78 -7.59 5.30
N ASP A 573 -28.78 -7.94 4.51
CA ASP A 573 -28.69 -8.10 3.05
C ASP A 573 -28.84 -6.80 2.24
N ARG A 574 -28.51 -5.64 2.82
CA ARG A 574 -28.41 -4.36 2.11
C ARG A 574 -27.36 -4.38 0.99
N LEU A 575 -27.64 -3.69 -0.12
CA LEU A 575 -26.64 -3.35 -1.12
C LEU A 575 -25.54 -2.46 -0.52
N GLN A 576 -24.29 -2.67 -0.92
CA GLN A 576 -23.10 -2.10 -0.28
C GLN A 576 -22.48 -0.89 -1.01
N ASN A 577 -22.42 -0.97 -2.35
CA ASN A 577 -22.12 0.14 -3.25
C ASN A 577 -22.79 -0.12 -4.62
N ALA A 578 -22.74 0.85 -5.52
CA ALA A 578 -23.13 0.70 -6.90
C ALA A 578 -22.17 1.44 -7.85
N VAL A 579 -21.98 0.90 -9.05
CA VAL A 579 -21.14 1.49 -10.11
C VAL A 579 -21.94 1.47 -11.41
N TYR A 580 -21.92 2.57 -12.16
CA TYR A 580 -22.49 2.66 -13.50
C TYR A 580 -21.34 2.78 -14.50
N ARG A 581 -21.19 1.76 -15.36
CA ARG A 581 -20.15 1.70 -16.40
C ARG A 581 -20.62 0.83 -17.57
N GLY A 582 -20.19 1.17 -18.79
CA GLY A 582 -20.51 0.41 -20.01
C GLY A 582 -22.01 0.41 -20.39
N GLY A 583 -22.82 1.31 -19.83
CA GLY A 583 -24.27 1.31 -19.97
C GLY A 583 -25.03 0.53 -18.89
N SER A 584 -24.34 -0.26 -18.08
CA SER A 584 -24.88 -1.17 -17.06
C SER A 584 -24.67 -0.69 -15.62
N LEU A 585 -25.50 -1.18 -14.70
CA LEU A 585 -25.46 -0.86 -13.27
C LEU A 585 -25.03 -2.09 -12.45
N PHE A 586 -23.85 -2.02 -11.86
CA PHE A 586 -23.26 -3.10 -11.07
C PHE A 586 -23.43 -2.85 -9.57
N THR A 587 -23.76 -3.89 -8.79
CA THR A 587 -23.94 -3.79 -7.33
C THR A 587 -23.79 -5.15 -6.63
N CYS A 588 -23.51 -5.15 -5.32
CA CYS A 588 -23.33 -6.37 -4.52
C CYS A 588 -23.87 -6.25 -3.09
N HIS A 589 -24.17 -7.39 -2.46
CA HIS A 589 -24.54 -7.52 -1.05
C HIS A 589 -24.08 -8.85 -0.42
N THR A 590 -23.93 -8.85 0.91
CA THR A 590 -23.83 -10.08 1.70
C THR A 590 -25.21 -10.72 1.81
N ILE A 591 -25.31 -12.05 1.74
CA ILE A 591 -26.57 -12.80 1.87
C ILE A 591 -26.36 -14.09 2.68
N GLY A 592 -27.44 -14.62 3.24
CA GLY A 592 -27.49 -16.00 3.73
C GLY A 592 -27.44 -17.00 2.56
N THR A 593 -26.59 -18.02 2.69
CA THR A 593 -26.50 -19.14 1.74
C THR A 593 -27.37 -20.32 2.18
N ASN A 594 -27.65 -21.25 1.26
CA ASN A 594 -28.32 -22.52 1.57
C ASN A 594 -27.49 -23.42 2.52
N GLN A 595 -26.20 -23.12 2.68
CA GLN A 595 -25.25 -23.76 3.59
C GLN A 595 -25.30 -23.16 5.01
N ASN A 596 -26.15 -22.15 5.26
CA ASN A 596 -26.15 -21.35 6.50
C ASN A 596 -24.79 -20.67 6.77
N THR A 597 -24.13 -20.21 5.71
CA THR A 597 -22.98 -19.30 5.78
C THR A 597 -23.36 -17.91 5.28
N ALA A 598 -22.52 -16.91 5.54
CA ALA A 598 -22.56 -15.64 4.81
C ALA A 598 -21.84 -15.81 3.47
N GLY A 599 -22.49 -15.44 2.38
CA GLY A 599 -21.90 -15.37 1.04
C GLY A 599 -22.16 -14.00 0.41
N ILE A 600 -21.63 -13.76 -0.77
CA ILE A 600 -21.76 -12.48 -1.48
C ILE A 600 -22.44 -12.74 -2.81
N ARG A 601 -23.50 -11.99 -3.10
CA ARG A 601 -24.12 -11.96 -4.43
C ARG A 601 -23.86 -10.61 -5.08
N TRP A 602 -23.54 -10.66 -6.37
CA TRP A 602 -23.35 -9.50 -7.21
C TRP A 602 -24.29 -9.56 -8.41
N TYR A 603 -24.57 -8.40 -9.00
CA TYR A 603 -25.44 -8.23 -10.15
C TYR A 603 -24.86 -7.22 -11.13
N GLU A 604 -25.02 -7.50 -12.41
CA GLU A 604 -25.09 -6.51 -13.48
C GLU A 604 -26.56 -6.35 -13.89
N ILE A 605 -27.04 -5.10 -13.86
CA ILE A 605 -28.44 -4.76 -14.09
C ILE A 605 -28.53 -3.76 -15.24
N GLY A 606 -29.37 -4.03 -16.24
CA GLY A 606 -29.77 -3.02 -17.22
C GLY A 606 -30.72 -2.03 -16.55
N PRO A 607 -30.30 -0.79 -16.23
CA PRO A 607 -31.04 0.01 -15.24
C PRO A 607 -32.31 0.64 -15.80
N SER A 608 -32.38 0.82 -17.11
CA SER A 608 -33.49 1.42 -17.85
C SER A 608 -34.59 0.43 -18.24
N ASN A 609 -34.27 -0.88 -18.35
CA ASN A 609 -35.19 -1.95 -18.72
C ASN A 609 -35.45 -2.96 -17.59
N GLY A 610 -34.64 -2.98 -16.54
CA GLY A 610 -34.74 -3.93 -15.43
C GLY A 610 -34.25 -5.33 -15.80
N ALA A 611 -33.29 -5.47 -16.72
CA ALA A 611 -32.71 -6.75 -17.09
C ALA A 611 -31.72 -7.28 -16.03
N ASP A 612 -31.85 -8.56 -15.68
CA ASP A 612 -30.85 -9.36 -14.96
C ASP A 612 -29.81 -9.80 -16.01
N ILE A 613 -28.78 -8.97 -16.25
CA ILE A 613 -27.81 -9.23 -17.33
C ILE A 613 -26.86 -10.34 -16.90
N GLN A 614 -26.26 -10.19 -15.72
CA GLN A 614 -25.38 -11.20 -15.13
C GLN A 614 -25.45 -11.16 -13.60
N ARG A 615 -25.23 -12.31 -12.96
CA ARG A 615 -25.06 -12.43 -11.50
C ARG A 615 -24.45 -13.77 -11.12
N SER A 616 -23.57 -13.77 -10.12
CA SER A 616 -23.20 -15.00 -9.39
C SER A 616 -23.22 -14.78 -7.87
N THR A 617 -22.97 -15.84 -7.12
CA THR A 617 -22.92 -15.83 -5.65
C THR A 617 -21.64 -16.51 -5.16
N ILE A 618 -20.65 -15.68 -4.82
CA ILE A 618 -19.41 -16.08 -4.15
C ILE A 618 -19.81 -16.72 -2.80
N ARG A 619 -19.43 -17.97 -2.59
CA ARG A 619 -19.78 -18.75 -1.41
C ARG A 619 -18.81 -19.91 -1.24
N ASP A 620 -18.50 -20.26 0.00
CA ASP A 620 -17.93 -21.58 0.27
C ASP A 620 -19.04 -22.63 0.11
N THR A 621 -18.75 -23.67 -0.67
CA THR A 621 -19.67 -24.78 -0.93
C THR A 621 -19.65 -25.84 0.16
N THR A 622 -18.62 -25.86 1.02
CA THR A 622 -18.47 -26.80 2.13
C THR A 622 -19.24 -26.40 3.40
N GLY A 623 -19.61 -25.12 3.54
CA GLY A 623 -20.41 -24.61 4.67
C GLY A 623 -19.61 -24.28 5.93
N VAL A 624 -18.31 -23.99 5.78
CA VAL A 624 -17.34 -23.70 6.84
C VAL A 624 -16.90 -22.23 6.82
N PHE A 625 -16.81 -21.61 5.64
CA PHE A 625 -16.29 -20.26 5.45
C PHE A 625 -17.41 -19.24 5.19
N HIS A 626 -17.23 -18.03 5.72
CA HIS A 626 -18.16 -16.91 5.58
C HIS A 626 -17.46 -15.74 4.88
N TYR A 627 -18.14 -15.11 3.91
CA TYR A 627 -17.66 -13.94 3.17
C TYR A 627 -18.68 -12.80 3.29
N TYR A 628 -18.21 -11.57 3.55
CA TYR A 628 -19.06 -10.48 4.01
C TYR A 628 -18.46 -9.07 3.79
N TYR A 629 -19.35 -8.07 3.83
CA TYR A 629 -19.08 -6.66 3.58
C TYR A 629 -18.38 -6.37 2.24
N PRO A 630 -18.95 -6.83 1.11
CA PRO A 630 -18.36 -6.67 -0.22
C PRO A 630 -18.41 -5.24 -0.74
N SER A 631 -17.54 -4.95 -1.70
CA SER A 631 -17.65 -3.81 -2.61
C SER A 631 -17.22 -4.22 -4.02
N ILE A 632 -17.90 -3.71 -5.04
CA ILE A 632 -17.72 -4.07 -6.47
C ILE A 632 -17.18 -2.89 -7.30
N ALA A 633 -16.32 -3.19 -8.28
CA ALA A 633 -15.85 -2.26 -9.29
C ALA A 633 -15.77 -2.92 -10.68
N VAL A 634 -15.76 -2.08 -11.73
CA VAL A 634 -15.72 -2.50 -13.14
C VAL A 634 -14.75 -1.60 -13.92
N ASN A 635 -13.95 -2.16 -14.81
CA ASN A 635 -13.00 -1.43 -15.67
C ASN A 635 -13.64 -1.00 -17.02
N SER A 636 -12.86 -0.43 -17.95
CA SER A 636 -13.36 0.08 -19.24
C SER A 636 -13.74 -1.00 -20.24
N VAL A 637 -13.16 -2.20 -20.12
CA VAL A 637 -13.42 -3.34 -21.01
C VAL A 637 -14.55 -4.26 -20.53
N GLY A 638 -14.97 -4.13 -19.26
CA GLY A 638 -16.10 -4.86 -18.68
C GLY A 638 -15.73 -5.88 -17.61
N ASP A 639 -14.44 -6.02 -17.28
CA ASP A 639 -13.98 -6.90 -16.21
C ASP A 639 -14.50 -6.41 -14.85
N VAL A 640 -14.77 -7.33 -13.93
CA VAL A 640 -15.47 -7.07 -12.66
C VAL A 640 -14.66 -7.61 -11.50
N VAL A 641 -14.37 -6.78 -10.50
CA VAL A 641 -13.72 -7.19 -9.25
C VAL A 641 -14.63 -6.90 -8.05
N VAL A 642 -14.74 -7.89 -7.15
CA VAL A 642 -15.44 -7.78 -5.86
C VAL A 642 -14.45 -8.04 -4.73
N GLY A 643 -14.19 -7.04 -3.90
CA GLY A 643 -13.35 -7.15 -2.69
C GLY A 643 -14.18 -7.27 -1.42
N TYR A 644 -13.76 -8.10 -0.47
CA TYR A 644 -14.53 -8.40 0.75
C TYR A 644 -13.67 -8.90 1.92
N SER A 645 -14.27 -8.97 3.10
CA SER A 645 -13.72 -9.67 4.27
C SER A 645 -14.26 -11.11 4.35
N GLY A 646 -13.55 -12.00 5.04
CA GLY A 646 -14.06 -13.35 5.32
C GLY A 646 -13.38 -14.04 6.49
N SER A 647 -14.04 -15.04 7.08
CA SER A 647 -13.52 -15.81 8.22
C SER A 647 -14.18 -17.19 8.37
N SER A 648 -13.62 -18.00 9.27
CA SER A 648 -14.19 -19.28 9.70
C SER A 648 -13.83 -19.56 11.18
N ALA A 649 -14.26 -20.69 11.74
CA ALA A 649 -13.87 -21.08 13.09
C ALA A 649 -12.34 -21.36 13.22
N SER A 650 -11.66 -21.68 12.12
CA SER A 650 -10.21 -21.93 12.08
C SER A 650 -9.39 -20.72 11.60
N THR A 651 -9.96 -19.86 10.76
CA THR A 651 -9.28 -18.71 10.14
C THR A 651 -9.64 -17.39 10.82
N PHE A 652 -8.65 -16.52 11.04
CA PHE A 652 -8.89 -15.14 11.48
C PHE A 652 -9.66 -14.35 10.41
N VAL A 653 -10.15 -13.15 10.72
CA VAL A 653 -10.76 -12.31 9.67
C VAL A 653 -9.67 -11.84 8.70
N SER A 654 -9.85 -12.18 7.43
CA SER A 654 -8.89 -12.01 6.34
C SER A 654 -9.52 -11.21 5.18
N CYS A 655 -8.68 -10.67 4.30
CA CYS A 655 -9.08 -9.95 3.10
C CYS A 655 -9.08 -10.87 1.87
N PHE A 656 -10.15 -10.79 1.08
CA PHE A 656 -10.37 -11.60 -0.12
C PHE A 656 -10.78 -10.74 -1.33
N VAL A 657 -10.56 -11.30 -2.51
CA VAL A 657 -11.13 -10.83 -3.78
C VAL A 657 -11.66 -12.01 -4.60
N SER A 658 -12.66 -11.75 -5.43
CA SER A 658 -13.04 -12.57 -6.58
C SER A 658 -13.32 -11.63 -7.75
N GLY A 659 -13.36 -12.16 -8.97
CA GLY A 659 -13.82 -11.39 -10.11
C GLY A 659 -13.96 -12.20 -11.40
N ARG A 660 -14.12 -11.53 -12.52
CA ARG A 660 -14.21 -12.11 -13.86
C ARG A 660 -13.72 -11.11 -14.91
N GLN A 661 -13.33 -11.60 -16.08
CA GLN A 661 -13.13 -10.79 -17.28
C GLN A 661 -14.42 -10.66 -18.09
N ASP A 662 -14.56 -9.62 -18.92
CA ASP A 662 -15.71 -9.51 -19.84
C ASP A 662 -15.82 -10.75 -20.76
N SER A 663 -14.68 -11.27 -21.21
CA SER A 663 -14.54 -12.45 -22.05
C SER A 663 -15.02 -13.77 -21.42
N ASP A 664 -15.32 -13.81 -20.12
CA ASP A 664 -15.80 -15.03 -19.46
C ASP A 664 -17.21 -15.41 -19.93
N THR A 665 -17.27 -16.44 -20.75
CA THR A 665 -18.50 -16.94 -21.40
C THR A 665 -19.55 -17.55 -20.44
N GLN A 666 -19.22 -17.73 -19.16
CA GLN A 666 -20.14 -18.20 -18.13
C GLN A 666 -20.56 -17.04 -17.22
N SER A 667 -21.84 -17.00 -16.85
CA SER A 667 -22.40 -16.06 -15.86
C SER A 667 -21.97 -16.38 -14.41
N ASP A 668 -20.68 -16.65 -14.19
CA ASP A 668 -20.11 -16.96 -12.88
C ASP A 668 -19.05 -15.93 -12.46
N ILE A 669 -18.23 -16.26 -11.46
CA ILE A 669 -17.14 -15.44 -10.94
C ILE A 669 -16.05 -16.37 -10.36
N SER A 670 -14.81 -15.91 -10.28
CA SER A 670 -13.67 -16.69 -9.76
C SER A 670 -13.87 -17.20 -8.33
N ASP A 671 -13.17 -18.28 -8.00
CA ASP A 671 -13.00 -18.70 -6.61
C ASP A 671 -12.34 -17.58 -5.76
N PRO A 672 -12.58 -17.55 -4.42
CA PRO A 672 -12.02 -16.55 -3.51
C PRO A 672 -10.49 -16.60 -3.37
N LEU A 673 -9.80 -15.54 -3.80
CA LEU A 673 -8.37 -15.33 -3.57
C LEU A 673 -8.14 -14.57 -2.26
N GLU A 674 -7.50 -15.22 -1.27
CA GLU A 674 -7.08 -14.55 -0.02
C GLU A 674 -5.82 -13.71 -0.27
N TYR A 675 -5.97 -12.41 -0.54
CA TYR A 675 -4.82 -11.53 -0.72
C TYR A 675 -4.16 -11.13 0.61
N LYS A 676 -4.84 -11.29 1.75
CA LYS A 676 -4.27 -11.01 3.08
C LYS A 676 -4.93 -11.79 4.23
N THR A 677 -4.23 -12.83 4.71
CA THR A 677 -4.58 -13.59 5.93
C THR A 677 -4.63 -12.70 7.18
N GLY A 678 -5.61 -12.90 8.06
CA GLY A 678 -5.61 -12.33 9.42
C GLY A 678 -4.44 -12.83 10.28
N THR A 679 -3.96 -11.99 11.22
CA THR A 679 -2.82 -12.27 12.11
C THR A 679 -3.19 -12.27 13.60
N GLY A 680 -4.47 -12.22 13.94
CA GLY A 680 -4.97 -12.35 15.30
C GLY A 680 -6.49 -12.35 15.37
N SER A 681 -7.00 -12.77 16.52
CA SER A 681 -8.44 -12.79 16.80
C SER A 681 -9.03 -11.38 16.86
N TYR A 682 -10.34 -11.31 16.63
CA TYR A 682 -11.12 -10.09 16.82
C TYR A 682 -12.41 -10.41 17.57
N GLN A 683 -12.50 -9.89 18.79
CA GLN A 683 -13.67 -9.88 19.63
C GLN A 683 -13.74 -8.54 20.37
N ILE A 684 -14.39 -7.56 19.75
CA ILE A 684 -14.65 -6.26 20.38
C ILE A 684 -16.14 -5.97 20.28
N LEU A 685 -16.80 -6.02 21.44
CA LEU A 685 -18.26 -6.03 21.51
C LEU A 685 -18.80 -4.61 21.69
N ASP A 686 -19.87 -4.29 20.96
CA ASP A 686 -20.64 -3.06 21.18
C ASP A 686 -21.47 -3.12 22.48
N GLY A 687 -22.14 -2.01 22.81
CA GLY A 687 -23.02 -1.93 23.98
C GLY A 687 -24.23 -2.89 23.99
N SER A 688 -24.46 -3.63 22.90
CA SER A 688 -25.47 -4.69 22.76
C SER A 688 -24.86 -6.10 22.74
N GLY A 689 -23.53 -6.23 22.88
CA GLY A 689 -22.81 -7.51 22.85
C GLY A 689 -22.44 -8.02 21.46
N ARG A 690 -22.65 -7.25 20.38
CA ARG A 690 -22.33 -7.66 19.00
C ARG A 690 -20.87 -7.41 18.68
N ASN A 691 -20.20 -8.37 18.03
CA ASN A 691 -18.81 -8.23 17.57
C ASN A 691 -18.78 -7.52 16.21
N ARG A 692 -18.67 -6.18 16.20
CA ARG A 692 -18.93 -5.34 15.01
C ARG A 692 -17.66 -5.13 14.18
N TRP A 693 -17.69 -5.49 12.88
CA TRP A 693 -16.49 -5.50 12.02
C TRP A 693 -16.25 -4.22 11.21
N GLY A 694 -17.32 -3.61 10.70
CA GLY A 694 -17.26 -2.57 9.68
C GLY A 694 -18.32 -2.85 8.62
N ASP A 695 -19.31 -1.98 8.45
CA ASP A 695 -20.53 -2.29 7.69
C ASP A 695 -20.38 -2.18 6.16
N TYR A 696 -19.18 -1.88 5.67
CA TYR A 696 -18.81 -1.79 4.26
C TYR A 696 -17.29 -1.91 4.07
N SER A 697 -16.87 -2.06 2.82
CA SER A 697 -15.49 -1.96 2.34
C SER A 697 -15.41 -1.03 1.11
N GLY A 698 -14.21 -0.80 0.56
CA GLY A 698 -14.03 0.00 -0.66
C GLY A 698 -13.33 -0.79 -1.76
N THR A 699 -13.91 -0.82 -2.96
CA THR A 699 -13.30 -1.35 -4.20
C THR A 699 -13.64 -0.41 -5.35
N THR A 700 -12.67 -0.11 -6.20
CA THR A 700 -12.80 0.85 -7.31
C THR A 700 -11.89 0.45 -8.47
N CYS A 701 -12.17 0.98 -9.66
CA CYS A 701 -11.22 1.00 -10.78
C CYS A 701 -10.38 2.29 -10.71
N ASP A 702 -9.20 2.29 -11.32
CA ASP A 702 -8.25 3.39 -11.39
C ASP A 702 -8.45 4.23 -12.67
N PRO A 703 -8.63 5.55 -12.57
CA PRO A 703 -8.86 6.41 -13.72
C PRO A 703 -7.61 6.69 -14.58
N GLY A 704 -6.42 6.28 -14.14
CA GLY A 704 -5.16 6.49 -14.85
C GLY A 704 -4.66 5.27 -15.63
N ASP A 705 -4.87 4.06 -15.12
CA ASP A 705 -4.38 2.80 -15.72
C ASP A 705 -5.45 1.69 -15.83
N ASP A 706 -6.71 1.96 -15.45
CA ASP A 706 -7.87 1.06 -15.53
C ASP A 706 -7.74 -0.25 -14.71
N THR A 707 -6.67 -0.39 -13.91
CA THR A 707 -6.51 -1.45 -12.90
C THR A 707 -7.53 -1.30 -11.76
N PHE A 708 -7.63 -2.30 -10.88
CA PHE A 708 -8.52 -2.26 -9.73
C PHE A 708 -7.77 -2.00 -8.43
N TRP A 709 -8.45 -1.36 -7.48
CA TRP A 709 -7.97 -1.10 -6.14
C TRP A 709 -9.03 -1.48 -5.11
N THR A 710 -8.69 -2.33 -4.16
CA THR A 710 -9.56 -2.67 -3.01
C THR A 710 -8.87 -2.33 -1.69
N VAL A 711 -9.65 -1.97 -0.67
CA VAL A 711 -9.22 -1.91 0.72
C VAL A 711 -10.21 -2.64 1.62
N GLN A 712 -9.68 -3.63 2.33
CA GLN A 712 -10.40 -4.48 3.25
C GLN A 712 -9.72 -4.43 4.62
N THR A 713 -10.43 -4.89 5.65
CA THR A 713 -9.92 -4.99 7.02
C THR A 713 -9.48 -6.44 7.30
N PHE A 714 -8.46 -6.63 8.13
CA PHE A 714 -8.09 -7.94 8.67
C PHE A 714 -7.86 -7.89 10.19
N GLY A 715 -8.04 -9.04 10.85
CA GLY A 715 -7.85 -9.19 12.29
C GLY A 715 -6.36 -9.17 12.64
N ARG A 716 -5.94 -8.27 13.52
CA ARG A 716 -4.54 -8.07 13.90
C ARG A 716 -4.28 -8.60 15.31
N SER A 717 -3.12 -9.23 15.49
CA SER A 717 -2.56 -9.62 16.79
C SER A 717 -2.76 -8.54 17.87
N GLY A 718 -3.34 -8.93 19.01
CA GLY A 718 -3.65 -8.01 20.11
C GLY A 718 -5.12 -7.60 20.22
N ASN A 719 -6.04 -8.28 19.52
CA ASN A 719 -7.47 -7.95 19.45
C ASN A 719 -7.74 -6.58 18.80
N LEU A 720 -7.15 -6.36 17.62
CA LEU A 720 -7.17 -5.09 16.88
C LEU A 720 -7.63 -5.29 15.44
N TRP A 721 -8.06 -4.21 14.77
CA TRP A 721 -8.27 -4.18 13.32
C TRP A 721 -7.13 -3.44 12.59
N ARG A 722 -6.87 -3.80 11.33
CA ARG A 722 -5.99 -3.06 10.40
C ARG A 722 -6.46 -3.19 8.97
N LEU A 723 -6.31 -2.13 8.17
CA LEU A 723 -6.65 -2.11 6.75
C LEU A 723 -5.49 -2.59 5.88
N ARG A 724 -5.81 -3.26 4.77
CA ARG A 724 -4.88 -3.66 3.71
C ARG A 724 -5.43 -3.23 2.36
N ALA A 725 -4.71 -2.36 1.66
CA ALA A 725 -4.98 -2.03 0.27
C ALA A 725 -4.27 -3.02 -0.66
N ALA A 726 -4.87 -3.30 -1.82
CA ALA A 726 -4.24 -4.02 -2.91
C ALA A 726 -4.61 -3.39 -4.26
N GLN A 727 -3.62 -3.30 -5.15
CA GLN A 727 -3.82 -3.12 -6.59
C GLN A 727 -3.96 -4.50 -7.23
N LEU A 728 -4.88 -4.61 -8.18
CA LEU A 728 -5.26 -5.86 -8.82
C LEU A 728 -5.44 -5.62 -10.32
N GLU A 729 -5.09 -6.60 -11.15
CA GLU A 729 -5.35 -6.58 -12.58
C GLU A 729 -5.81 -7.94 -13.11
N TYR A 730 -6.32 -7.96 -14.34
CA TYR A 730 -6.36 -9.17 -15.13
C TYR A 730 -5.16 -9.17 -16.05
N ASP A 731 -4.45 -10.31 -16.10
CA ASP A 731 -3.11 -10.39 -16.66
C ASP A 731 -3.00 -9.76 -18.06
N SER A 732 -2.14 -8.74 -18.18
CA SER A 732 -1.47 -8.51 -19.45
C SER A 732 -0.68 -9.78 -19.78
N PRO A 733 -0.94 -10.47 -20.91
CA PRO A 733 -0.50 -11.85 -21.10
C PRO A 733 1.01 -12.00 -20.99
N LEU A 734 1.44 -12.77 -19.98
CA LEU A 734 2.86 -13.00 -19.62
C LEU A 734 3.70 -13.57 -20.76
N ILE A 735 3.07 -14.09 -21.82
CA ILE A 735 3.67 -14.45 -23.11
C ILE A 735 2.80 -13.83 -24.20
N SER A 736 3.37 -12.99 -25.07
CA SER A 736 2.63 -12.29 -26.13
C SER A 736 3.47 -12.06 -27.40
N ASN A 737 2.87 -12.24 -28.57
CA ASN A 737 3.51 -11.95 -29.86
C ASN A 737 3.52 -10.44 -30.14
N TYR A 738 4.60 -9.97 -30.76
CA TYR A 738 4.79 -8.58 -31.18
C TYR A 738 5.62 -8.51 -32.48
N CYS A 739 5.84 -7.30 -33.00
CA CYS A 739 6.57 -7.06 -34.25
C CYS A 739 5.84 -7.62 -35.49
N ILE A 740 6.56 -7.78 -36.60
CA ILE A 740 6.05 -8.30 -37.87
C ILE A 740 7.02 -9.31 -38.48
N THR A 741 6.48 -10.41 -38.99
CA THR A 741 7.22 -11.35 -39.85
C THR A 741 7.21 -10.88 -41.30
N THR A 742 7.95 -11.55 -42.19
CA THR A 742 7.96 -11.26 -43.64
C THR A 742 7.95 -12.54 -44.47
N PRO A 743 7.40 -12.52 -45.69
CA PRO A 743 7.34 -13.69 -46.55
C PRO A 743 8.68 -14.40 -46.75
N ASN A 744 8.63 -15.72 -46.87
CA ASN A 744 9.77 -16.60 -47.09
C ASN A 744 9.43 -17.60 -48.22
N SER A 745 10.36 -18.48 -48.57
CA SER A 745 10.17 -19.41 -49.71
C SER A 745 9.06 -20.44 -49.55
N VAL A 746 8.47 -20.58 -48.36
CA VAL A 746 7.38 -21.54 -48.07
C VAL A 746 6.06 -20.89 -47.66
N GLY A 747 6.00 -19.57 -47.45
CA GLY A 747 4.75 -18.90 -47.08
C GLY A 747 4.86 -17.44 -46.66
N THR A 748 3.91 -17.00 -45.84
CA THR A 748 3.74 -15.61 -45.37
C THR A 748 4.83 -15.10 -44.41
N GLY A 749 5.71 -16.00 -43.98
CA GLY A 749 6.75 -15.76 -42.97
C GLY A 749 6.67 -16.77 -41.84
N ALA A 750 7.74 -16.89 -41.07
CA ALA A 750 7.78 -17.75 -39.90
C ALA A 750 7.13 -17.06 -38.69
N LEU A 751 6.58 -17.85 -37.77
CA LEU A 751 6.01 -17.39 -36.51
C LEU A 751 6.71 -18.04 -35.32
N ILE A 752 6.96 -17.26 -34.25
CA ILE A 752 7.43 -17.76 -32.95
C ILE A 752 6.27 -17.88 -31.95
N SER A 753 6.35 -18.83 -31.03
CA SER A 753 5.46 -18.94 -29.86
C SER A 753 6.19 -19.69 -28.73
N ALA A 754 5.50 -20.00 -27.63
CA ALA A 754 6.04 -20.84 -26.56
C ALA A 754 4.97 -21.70 -25.87
N THR A 755 5.43 -22.70 -25.15
CA THR A 755 4.65 -23.54 -24.22
C THR A 755 5.40 -23.68 -22.90
N GLY A 756 4.70 -24.03 -21.81
CA GLY A 756 5.24 -23.94 -20.44
C GLY A 756 4.97 -22.56 -19.83
N THR A 757 5.72 -22.18 -18.81
CA THR A 757 5.51 -20.94 -18.02
C THR A 757 6.71 -20.00 -18.08
N THR A 758 6.51 -18.73 -17.70
CA THR A 758 7.59 -17.77 -17.44
C THR A 758 8.00 -17.74 -15.96
N SER A 759 7.78 -18.84 -15.21
CA SER A 759 8.27 -18.98 -13.84
C SER A 759 9.75 -19.35 -13.82
N ILE A 760 10.55 -18.57 -13.10
CA ILE A 760 11.97 -18.85 -12.85
C ILE A 760 12.13 -20.18 -12.08
N GLY A 761 11.23 -20.45 -11.12
CA GLY A 761 11.19 -21.69 -10.34
C GLY A 761 10.74 -22.93 -11.12
N ALA A 762 9.82 -22.80 -12.08
CA ALA A 762 9.38 -23.91 -12.93
C ALA A 762 10.40 -24.28 -14.01
N ASN A 763 11.01 -23.27 -14.66
CA ASN A 763 12.06 -23.44 -15.67
C ASN A 763 11.66 -24.39 -16.83
N ASP A 764 10.40 -24.31 -17.26
CA ASP A 764 9.78 -25.23 -18.22
C ASP A 764 9.49 -24.61 -19.61
N LEU A 765 9.73 -23.30 -19.79
CA LEU A 765 9.47 -22.60 -21.05
C LEU A 765 10.16 -23.28 -22.24
N THR A 766 9.37 -23.63 -23.24
CA THR A 766 9.86 -24.16 -24.52
C THR A 766 9.38 -23.27 -25.65
N LEU A 767 10.36 -22.62 -26.31
CA LEU A 767 10.13 -21.82 -27.50
C LEU A 767 9.79 -22.73 -28.69
N LEU A 768 8.87 -22.28 -29.53
CA LEU A 768 8.46 -22.93 -30.77
C LEU A 768 8.62 -21.94 -31.93
N ALA A 769 9.04 -22.43 -33.09
CA ALA A 769 9.04 -21.65 -34.33
C ALA A 769 8.43 -22.51 -35.45
N THR A 770 7.62 -21.90 -36.31
CA THR A 770 6.84 -22.58 -37.35
C THR A 770 6.85 -21.79 -38.66
N GLY A 771 6.51 -22.42 -39.78
CA GLY A 771 6.44 -21.75 -41.09
C GLY A 771 7.81 -21.45 -41.72
N MET A 772 8.85 -22.20 -41.35
CA MET A 772 10.21 -22.06 -41.87
C MET A 772 10.51 -23.09 -42.98
N PRO A 773 11.50 -22.87 -43.87
CA PRO A 773 11.86 -23.83 -44.90
C PRO A 773 12.44 -25.14 -44.32
N ALA A 774 11.79 -26.26 -44.61
CA ALA A 774 12.13 -27.58 -44.07
C ALA A 774 13.59 -27.99 -44.37
N GLY A 775 14.24 -28.65 -43.39
CA GLY A 775 15.62 -29.14 -43.51
C GLY A 775 16.71 -28.08 -43.52
N GLN A 776 16.38 -26.80 -43.32
CA GLN A 776 17.36 -25.72 -43.12
C GLN A 776 17.83 -25.63 -41.66
N PHE A 777 18.87 -24.82 -41.41
CA PHE A 777 19.31 -24.48 -40.07
C PHE A 777 18.66 -23.19 -39.56
N MET A 778 18.38 -23.16 -38.26
CA MET A 778 17.90 -21.99 -37.55
C MET A 778 18.63 -21.80 -36.20
N LEU A 779 18.39 -20.67 -35.55
CA LEU A 779 18.73 -20.44 -34.14
C LEU A 779 17.66 -19.56 -33.49
N PHE A 780 17.27 -19.88 -32.25
CA PHE A 780 16.53 -18.94 -31.41
C PHE A 780 17.53 -17.98 -30.74
N PHE A 781 17.08 -16.78 -30.43
CA PHE A 781 17.89 -15.80 -29.70
C PHE A 781 16.98 -14.80 -28.97
N TYR A 782 17.55 -14.09 -27.99
CA TYR A 782 16.79 -13.16 -27.16
C TYR A 782 17.56 -11.91 -26.76
N SER A 783 16.83 -10.94 -26.22
CA SER A 783 17.33 -9.69 -25.65
C SER A 783 16.38 -9.21 -24.53
N PHE A 784 16.84 -8.25 -23.74
CA PHE A 784 16.01 -7.48 -22.80
C PHE A 784 15.48 -6.17 -23.40
N GLY A 785 15.76 -5.91 -24.69
CA GLY A 785 15.28 -4.74 -25.41
C GLY A 785 14.61 -5.09 -26.74
N GLN A 786 13.53 -4.37 -27.04
CA GLN A 786 12.78 -4.46 -28.29
C GLN A 786 13.49 -3.71 -29.43
N GLY A 787 13.30 -4.14 -30.68
CA GLY A 787 13.79 -3.44 -31.87
C GLY A 787 12.87 -3.61 -33.08
N LEU A 788 13.20 -2.92 -34.17
CA LEU A 788 12.60 -3.14 -35.50
C LEU A 788 13.60 -2.68 -36.58
N THR A 789 14.65 -3.48 -36.80
CA THR A 789 15.72 -3.14 -37.76
C THR A 789 15.58 -4.03 -39.00
N PRO A 790 15.51 -3.48 -40.23
CA PRO A 790 15.56 -4.28 -41.46
C PRO A 790 16.90 -5.03 -41.56
N VAL A 791 16.87 -6.37 -41.54
CA VAL A 791 18.05 -7.24 -41.57
C VAL A 791 17.73 -8.51 -42.34
N ALA A 792 18.67 -8.98 -43.16
CA ALA A 792 18.47 -10.08 -44.09
C ALA A 792 17.25 -9.84 -45.00
N ASN A 793 16.35 -10.81 -45.18
CA ASN A 793 15.12 -10.63 -45.95
C ASN A 793 13.93 -10.07 -45.14
N GLY A 794 14.11 -9.69 -43.87
CA GLY A 794 13.03 -9.28 -42.96
C GLY A 794 13.46 -8.31 -41.87
N PHE A 795 12.95 -8.50 -40.63
CA PHE A 795 13.18 -7.59 -39.51
C PHE A 795 13.79 -8.30 -38.29
N LEU A 796 14.83 -7.69 -37.73
CA LEU A 796 15.35 -7.98 -36.40
C LEU A 796 14.49 -7.23 -35.37
N CYS A 797 13.66 -7.96 -34.62
CA CYS A 797 12.64 -7.44 -33.70
C CYS A 797 13.15 -7.21 -32.28
N VAL A 798 14.45 -7.43 -32.04
CA VAL A 798 15.12 -7.31 -30.73
C VAL A 798 16.36 -6.43 -30.85
N SER A 799 16.65 -5.62 -29.84
CA SER A 799 17.85 -4.79 -29.81
C SER A 799 19.07 -5.59 -29.36
N ALA A 800 20.28 -5.10 -29.65
CA ALA A 800 21.47 -5.59 -28.97
C ALA A 800 21.40 -5.32 -27.44
N PRO A 801 22.06 -6.12 -26.58
CA PRO A 801 22.83 -7.33 -26.90
C PRO A 801 21.94 -8.52 -27.33
N LEU A 802 22.47 -9.43 -28.14
CA LEU A 802 21.73 -10.60 -28.66
C LEU A 802 22.31 -11.90 -28.10
N PHE A 803 21.54 -12.59 -27.27
CA PHE A 803 21.90 -13.86 -26.66
C PHE A 803 21.41 -15.01 -27.52
N ARG A 804 22.34 -15.71 -28.19
CA ARG A 804 22.01 -16.79 -29.12
C ARG A 804 21.86 -18.12 -28.40
N LEU A 805 20.67 -18.71 -28.49
CA LEU A 805 20.45 -20.11 -28.17
C LEU A 805 21.06 -20.98 -29.28
N GLY A 806 21.20 -22.28 -29.06
CA GLY A 806 21.95 -23.16 -29.95
C GLY A 806 21.34 -23.24 -31.36
N ALA A 807 22.20 -23.49 -32.34
CA ALA A 807 21.74 -23.77 -33.70
C ALA A 807 21.05 -25.13 -33.74
N THR A 808 19.88 -25.20 -34.38
CA THR A 808 19.07 -26.41 -34.53
C THR A 808 18.59 -26.57 -35.99
N SER A 809 18.14 -27.77 -36.33
CA SER A 809 17.55 -28.09 -37.63
C SER A 809 16.04 -27.81 -37.63
N ILE A 810 15.54 -27.28 -38.74
CA ILE A 810 14.11 -27.19 -39.04
C ILE A 810 13.63 -28.56 -39.52
N SER A 811 12.53 -29.05 -38.96
CA SER A 811 11.98 -30.36 -39.25
C SER A 811 11.41 -30.46 -40.68
N GLY A 812 11.00 -31.67 -41.09
CA GLY A 812 10.28 -31.90 -42.35
C GLY A 812 8.93 -31.18 -42.46
N LEU A 813 8.37 -30.67 -41.35
CA LEU A 813 7.13 -29.90 -41.30
C LEU A 813 7.34 -28.37 -41.29
N GLY A 814 8.59 -27.89 -41.30
CA GLY A 814 8.90 -26.46 -41.27
C GLY A 814 8.87 -25.83 -39.87
N ASP A 815 8.99 -26.65 -38.82
CA ASP A 815 8.98 -26.25 -37.42
C ASP A 815 10.29 -26.61 -36.68
N SER A 816 10.50 -26.02 -35.50
CA SER A 816 11.54 -26.43 -34.55
C SER A 816 11.20 -25.92 -33.14
N SER A 817 11.82 -26.51 -32.11
CA SER A 817 11.57 -26.18 -30.71
C SER A 817 12.87 -26.05 -29.91
N TRP A 818 12.84 -25.25 -28.83
CA TRP A 818 13.96 -25.08 -27.92
C TRP A 818 13.50 -24.84 -26.48
N SER A 819 13.76 -25.80 -25.59
CA SER A 819 13.54 -25.63 -24.14
C SER A 819 14.56 -24.64 -23.57
N PHE A 820 14.06 -23.51 -23.09
CA PHE A 820 14.86 -22.39 -22.59
C PHE A 820 15.17 -22.59 -21.10
N ASN A 821 16.39 -23.04 -20.81
CA ASN A 821 16.87 -23.21 -19.44
C ASN A 821 17.35 -21.87 -18.86
N VAL A 822 16.51 -21.24 -18.04
CA VAL A 822 16.78 -19.99 -17.29
C VAL A 822 18.08 -20.08 -16.49
N ALA A 823 18.38 -21.25 -15.91
CA ALA A 823 19.58 -21.48 -15.10
C ALA A 823 20.85 -21.74 -15.95
N SER A 824 20.78 -21.63 -17.28
CA SER A 824 21.92 -21.84 -18.17
C SER A 824 21.87 -20.92 -19.42
N PRO A 825 21.96 -19.60 -19.23
CA PRO A 825 21.98 -18.64 -20.35
C PRO A 825 23.26 -18.79 -21.18
N PRO A 826 23.26 -18.45 -22.49
CA PRO A 826 24.45 -18.55 -23.35
C PRO A 826 25.63 -17.67 -22.92
N GLN A 827 25.36 -16.61 -22.17
CA GLN A 827 26.32 -15.68 -21.58
C GLN A 827 25.76 -15.18 -20.25
N VAL A 828 26.62 -14.84 -19.28
CA VAL A 828 26.20 -14.38 -17.94
C VAL A 828 25.35 -13.09 -18.00
N SER A 829 25.66 -12.19 -18.93
CA SER A 829 24.85 -10.98 -19.20
C SER A 829 23.48 -11.25 -19.83
N GLY A 830 23.19 -12.50 -20.20
CA GLY A 830 21.88 -12.97 -20.66
C GLY A 830 21.07 -13.67 -19.57
N GLN A 831 21.48 -13.60 -18.30
CA GLN A 831 20.74 -14.22 -17.20
C GLN A 831 19.37 -13.57 -17.02
N VAL A 832 18.30 -14.36 -17.16
CA VAL A 832 16.92 -13.93 -16.94
C VAL A 832 16.55 -14.05 -15.46
N SER A 833 15.74 -13.11 -14.99
CA SER A 833 15.34 -12.93 -13.59
C SER A 833 13.85 -12.68 -13.44
N MET A 834 13.35 -12.79 -12.20
CA MET A 834 12.04 -12.29 -11.81
C MET A 834 11.90 -10.78 -12.12
N GLY A 835 10.80 -10.40 -12.77
CA GLY A 835 10.48 -9.05 -13.20
C GLY A 835 11.06 -8.65 -14.56
N ASP A 836 11.95 -9.45 -15.15
CA ASP A 836 12.55 -9.12 -16.43
C ASP A 836 11.52 -9.29 -17.57
N THR A 837 11.49 -8.34 -18.50
CA THR A 837 10.82 -8.51 -19.80
C THR A 837 11.83 -9.02 -20.81
N VAL A 838 11.60 -10.21 -21.37
CA VAL A 838 12.51 -10.87 -22.30
C VAL A 838 11.84 -11.02 -23.66
N PHE A 839 12.55 -10.60 -24.70
CA PHE A 839 12.09 -10.61 -26.07
C PHE A 839 12.86 -11.68 -26.85
N PHE A 840 12.16 -12.70 -27.34
CA PHE A 840 12.70 -13.80 -28.15
C PHE A 840 12.38 -13.60 -29.64
N GLN A 841 13.26 -14.12 -30.51
CA GLN A 841 13.05 -14.23 -31.96
C GLN A 841 13.76 -15.48 -32.52
N ALA A 842 13.30 -16.00 -33.65
CA ALA A 842 13.98 -17.04 -34.43
C ALA A 842 14.62 -16.44 -35.70
N TRP A 843 15.83 -16.87 -36.03
CA TRP A 843 16.49 -16.64 -37.33
C TRP A 843 16.68 -17.98 -38.05
N TYR A 844 16.44 -18.01 -39.36
CA TYR A 844 16.58 -19.23 -40.17
C TYR A 844 17.20 -18.96 -41.54
N ARG A 845 17.88 -19.98 -42.07
CA ARG A 845 18.33 -20.00 -43.46
C ARG A 845 17.14 -20.17 -44.41
N ASP A 846 17.17 -19.40 -45.49
CA ASP A 846 16.25 -19.52 -46.61
C ASP A 846 16.98 -19.18 -47.91
N PRO A 847 17.75 -20.11 -48.49
CA PRO A 847 18.43 -19.89 -49.76
C PRO A 847 17.46 -19.88 -50.96
N ALA A 848 16.23 -20.38 -50.79
CA ALA A 848 15.26 -20.48 -51.88
C ALA A 848 14.53 -19.14 -52.14
N ALA A 849 14.38 -18.29 -51.12
CA ALA A 849 13.92 -16.91 -51.29
C ALA A 849 14.98 -15.97 -51.91
N GLY A 850 16.24 -16.42 -52.00
CA GLY A 850 17.36 -15.60 -52.48
C GLY A 850 17.66 -14.40 -51.57
N GLY A 851 18.14 -13.31 -52.16
CA GLY A 851 18.53 -12.10 -51.42
C GLY A 851 19.63 -12.38 -50.40
N ALA A 852 19.34 -12.16 -49.12
CA ALA A 852 20.25 -12.45 -48.00
C ALA A 852 20.28 -13.93 -47.56
N ASN A 853 19.56 -14.82 -48.28
CA ASN A 853 19.52 -16.27 -48.04
C ASN A 853 19.10 -16.68 -46.62
N SER A 854 18.40 -15.80 -45.90
CA SER A 854 17.93 -15.99 -44.53
C SER A 854 16.86 -14.95 -44.16
N ASN A 855 16.05 -15.28 -43.16
CA ASN A 855 14.97 -14.43 -42.67
C ASN A 855 14.73 -14.69 -41.16
N PHE A 856 13.78 -13.96 -40.57
CA PHE A 856 13.41 -14.02 -39.16
C PHE A 856 11.92 -14.37 -38.98
N SER A 857 11.53 -14.73 -37.76
CA SER A 857 10.13 -14.75 -37.31
C SER A 857 9.65 -13.33 -36.95
N ASP A 858 8.38 -13.21 -36.53
CA ASP A 858 7.96 -12.15 -35.62
C ASP A 858 8.65 -12.28 -34.23
N GLY A 859 8.29 -11.44 -33.26
CA GLY A 859 8.88 -11.46 -31.92
C GLY A 859 7.93 -12.03 -30.86
N LEU A 860 8.50 -12.63 -29.81
CA LEU A 860 7.76 -13.08 -28.62
C LEU A 860 8.23 -12.31 -27.39
N GLN A 861 7.36 -11.52 -26.78
CA GLN A 861 7.59 -10.86 -25.49
C GLN A 861 7.18 -11.83 -24.37
N THR A 862 7.96 -11.83 -23.30
CA THR A 862 7.67 -12.60 -22.08
C THR A 862 7.95 -11.77 -20.84
N ILE A 863 7.14 -11.93 -19.79
CA ILE A 863 7.32 -11.29 -18.48
C ILE A 863 7.55 -12.38 -17.45
N TRP A 864 8.68 -12.33 -16.74
CA TRP A 864 9.14 -13.43 -15.89
C TRP A 864 8.72 -13.27 -14.43
N ILE A 865 8.14 -14.34 -13.87
CA ILE A 865 7.54 -14.40 -12.54
C ILE A 865 8.32 -15.40 -11.65
N PRO A 866 8.08 -15.45 -10.31
CA PRO A 866 8.83 -16.32 -9.40
C PRO A 866 8.87 -17.80 -9.80
#